data_AF-A0A318KLA4-F1
#
_entry.id   AF-A0A318KLA4-F1
#
_cell.length_a   1.000
_cell.length_b   1.000
_cell.length_c   1.000
_cell.angle_alpha   90.00
_cell.angle_beta   90.00
_cell.angle_gamma   90.00
#
_symmetry.space_group_name_H-M   'P 1'
#
loop_
_entity.id
_entity.type
_entity.pdbx_description
1 polymer ?
#
loop_
_entity_poly.entity_id
_entity_poly.type
_entity_poly.pdbx_seq_one_letter_code
_entity_poly.pdbx_strand_id
1 'polypeptide(L)'
;MQSNQQINYLGEEKIPKLMLKFSIPCILSLLVSALYNIVDQIFIGNSELSALGNAATGVVFPIFIIAQAFAWCFGDGCAAYLNICQGKNDTKNAPVCIGSGITITLLTSIVLVAIFFPFKTQILTLFGASENSIGMAIEYFNIILLFFPIFMLMNMMNAVIRADGSPASSMASMLTGAIVNIILDPVFIFGLHWGMKGAALATVIGQTVSFVISVIYFFHTKTFRLTWKHFIPNFGVFSTALKLGVSSFITQMTIVIISLVCNMMLAKYGALSQYGIDIPIAIIGIESKVFTVVINIVVGIILGCQPIISYNYGAKNYERVKLTYRYALTATIVIGLVSTLLFEFAPNLIVGMFGQPTNIPNPADYWHFAELTFRIFLSLVTFTCTIKMTSIFFQAVGKPVHAVISSVTRDIICFVPLVLILPRFFGVEGVLFAAPAADFIAMIVAVSMTVSFMRSLGKETEIVEPTNLALKPSKKGVLITIAREHGSAGKQVGKAVAEKLNIPFYYKEVAALAAEESGLHREFISDINANSPQLLHDLYLSTSVVQQAITAQEQIIRKIADQGSCVIVGRAADYVLREYENVIRIFIYAPEEYRVGKVMEVYGDTKAEAIKNIRRSDEARAAYYHSISDMRWGEAHNYDLLIDSSIGVEQCAAAICSFLNCFHNKRK
;
A
#
# COMPACT_ATOMS: atom_id res chain seq x y z
N MET A 1 -7.45 -6.16 30.16
CA MET A 1 -7.67 -4.76 30.61
C MET A 1 -6.67 -3.78 29.99
N GLN A 2 -5.35 -4.04 29.98
CA GLN A 2 -4.37 -3.15 29.31
C GLN A 2 -4.55 -3.00 27.79
N SER A 3 -5.02 -4.03 27.07
CA SER A 3 -5.25 -3.94 25.61
C SER A 3 -6.35 -2.93 25.24
N ASN A 4 -7.47 -2.88 25.97
CA ASN A 4 -8.58 -1.96 25.69
C ASN A 4 -8.22 -0.49 25.96
N GLN A 5 -7.41 -0.20 26.98
CA GLN A 5 -6.96 1.18 27.26
C GLN A 5 -6.05 1.73 26.15
N GLN A 6 -5.26 0.88 25.49
CA GLN A 6 -4.30 1.30 24.47
C GLN A 6 -4.91 1.36 23.06
N ILE A 7 -5.89 0.49 22.77
CA ILE A 7 -6.76 0.58 21.59
C ILE A 7 -7.51 1.93 21.60
N ASN A 8 -8.07 2.32 22.74
CA ASN A 8 -8.76 3.61 22.88
C ASN A 8 -7.81 4.82 22.80
N TYR A 9 -6.54 4.68 23.21
CA TYR A 9 -5.57 5.78 23.21
C TYR A 9 -5.37 6.42 21.82
N LEU A 10 -5.32 5.62 20.74
CA LEU A 10 -5.17 6.14 19.36
C LEU A 10 -6.44 6.87 18.87
N GLY A 11 -7.61 6.48 19.38
CA GLY A 11 -8.90 7.08 19.06
C GLY A 11 -9.26 8.32 19.88
N GLU A 12 -8.74 8.44 21.10
CA GLU A 12 -9.20 9.45 22.07
C GLU A 12 -8.19 10.56 22.36
N GLU A 13 -6.90 10.26 22.46
CA GLU A 13 -5.86 11.24 22.85
C GLU A 13 -5.72 12.38 21.83
N LYS A 14 -5.22 13.54 22.25
CA LYS A 14 -5.01 14.70 21.37
C LYS A 14 -3.99 14.37 20.27
N ILE A 15 -4.37 14.63 19.02
CA ILE A 15 -3.54 14.34 17.82
C ILE A 15 -2.12 14.90 17.92
N PRO A 16 -1.87 16.17 18.30
CA PRO A 16 -0.50 16.70 18.38
C PRO A 16 0.38 15.94 19.38
N LYS A 17 -0.19 15.51 20.52
CA LYS A 17 0.52 14.73 21.55
C LYS A 17 0.85 13.33 21.03
N LEU A 18 -0.08 12.70 20.31
CA LEU A 18 0.17 11.43 19.63
C LEU A 18 1.26 11.58 18.58
N MET A 19 1.16 12.59 17.72
CA MET A 19 2.14 12.84 16.66
C MET A 19 3.55 13.03 17.22
N LEU A 20 3.74 13.84 18.26
CA LEU A 20 5.06 14.02 18.86
C LEU A 20 5.60 12.72 19.46
N LYS A 21 4.77 12.00 20.22
CA LYS A 21 5.16 10.73 20.86
C LYS A 21 5.57 9.65 19.86
N PHE A 22 4.97 9.63 18.66
CA PHE A 22 5.24 8.63 17.65
C PHE A 22 6.25 9.06 16.60
N SER A 23 6.22 10.32 16.16
CA SER A 23 7.08 10.83 15.10
C SER A 23 8.52 11.02 15.56
N ILE A 24 8.75 11.54 16.76
CA ILE A 24 10.13 11.79 17.23
C ILE A 24 10.96 10.50 17.25
N PRO A 25 10.48 9.38 17.84
CA PRO A 25 11.24 8.15 17.78
C PRO A 25 11.48 7.63 16.36
N CYS A 26 10.49 7.75 15.47
CA CYS A 26 10.63 7.33 14.08
C CYS A 26 11.68 8.16 13.32
N ILE A 27 11.68 9.48 13.52
CA ILE A 27 12.70 10.38 12.94
C ILE A 27 14.09 9.99 13.44
N LEU A 28 14.25 9.82 14.76
CA LEU A 28 15.53 9.44 15.35
C LEU A 28 16.01 8.08 14.86
N SER A 29 15.12 7.08 14.73
CA SER A 29 15.45 5.79 14.14
C SER A 29 16.05 5.91 12.73
N LEU A 30 15.40 6.69 11.86
CA LEU A 30 15.82 6.85 10.47
C LEU A 30 17.10 7.68 10.36
N LEU A 31 17.24 8.74 11.15
CA LEU A 31 18.45 9.57 11.20
C LEU A 31 19.65 8.79 11.73
N VAL A 32 19.49 8.03 12.82
CA VAL A 32 20.55 7.16 13.35
C VAL A 32 20.97 6.13 12.31
N SER A 33 20.01 5.55 11.58
CA SER A 33 20.31 4.59 10.53
C SER A 33 21.14 5.19 9.39
N ALA A 34 20.88 6.46 9.03
CA ALA A 34 21.68 7.18 8.05
C ALA A 34 23.08 7.55 8.59
N LEU A 35 23.15 7.98 9.86
CA LEU A 35 24.40 8.41 10.49
C LEU A 35 25.41 7.27 10.64
N TYR A 36 25.00 6.09 11.11
CA TYR A 36 25.97 4.99 11.25
C TYR A 36 26.49 4.51 9.90
N ASN A 37 25.66 4.50 8.84
CA ASN A 37 26.14 4.21 7.48
C ASN A 37 27.24 5.18 7.02
N ILE A 38 27.14 6.46 7.41
CA ILE A 38 28.20 7.45 7.14
C ILE A 38 29.44 7.14 7.98
N VAL A 39 29.27 6.80 9.25
CA VAL A 39 30.37 6.45 10.16
C VAL A 39 31.13 5.21 9.68
N ASP A 40 30.45 4.15 9.22
CA ASP A 40 31.08 2.96 8.63
C ASP A 40 31.99 3.34 7.45
N GLN A 41 31.51 4.19 6.53
CA GLN A 41 32.32 4.66 5.39
C GLN A 41 33.53 5.52 5.82
N ILE A 42 33.42 6.26 6.92
CA ILE A 42 34.52 7.04 7.50
C ILE A 42 35.59 6.09 8.05
N PHE A 43 35.21 5.04 8.77
CA PHE A 43 36.18 4.10 9.33
C PHE A 43 36.85 3.26 8.23
N ILE A 44 36.09 2.75 7.26
CA ILE A 44 36.65 2.03 6.11
C ILE A 44 37.59 2.94 5.31
N GLY A 45 37.18 4.17 5.00
CA GLY A 45 37.97 5.12 4.23
C GLY A 45 39.28 5.57 4.90
N ASN A 46 39.33 5.60 6.24
CA ASN A 46 40.54 5.95 7.00
C ASN A 46 41.40 4.74 7.39
N SER A 47 41.03 3.54 6.96
CA SER A 47 41.80 2.31 7.17
C SER A 47 42.72 1.98 5.99
N GLU A 48 43.46 0.89 6.11
CA GLU A 48 44.30 0.32 5.03
C GLU A 48 43.49 -0.01 3.76
N LEU A 49 42.16 -0.18 3.88
CA LEU A 49 41.23 -0.42 2.77
C LEU A 49 41.01 0.82 1.90
N SER A 50 41.11 2.01 2.53
CA SER A 50 40.97 3.32 1.90
C SER A 50 39.77 3.42 0.93
N ALA A 51 39.96 4.09 -0.21
CA ALA A 51 38.92 4.30 -1.21
C ALA A 51 38.39 2.99 -1.83
N LEU A 52 39.21 1.94 -1.94
CA LEU A 52 38.79 0.67 -2.53
C LEU A 52 37.80 -0.09 -1.64
N GLY A 53 37.94 0.00 -0.31
CA GLY A 53 36.95 -0.53 0.63
C GLY A 53 35.60 0.18 0.52
N ASN A 54 35.62 1.51 0.39
CA ASN A 54 34.40 2.29 0.17
C ASN A 54 33.75 1.96 -1.18
N ALA A 55 34.54 1.79 -2.25
CA ALA A 55 34.02 1.32 -3.54
C ALA A 55 33.37 -0.08 -3.41
N ALA A 56 33.98 -0.99 -2.64
CA ALA A 56 33.43 -2.32 -2.39
C ALA A 56 32.08 -2.28 -1.65
N THR A 57 31.92 -1.43 -0.63
CA THR A 57 30.59 -1.26 0.02
C THR A 57 29.57 -0.61 -0.90
N GLY A 58 30.00 0.34 -1.73
CA GLY A 58 29.14 1.04 -2.68
C GLY A 58 28.47 0.13 -3.70
N VAL A 59 29.19 -0.85 -4.25
CA VAL A 59 28.64 -1.82 -5.22
C VAL A 59 27.73 -2.88 -4.57
N VAL A 60 27.86 -3.09 -3.26
CA VAL A 60 26.98 -4.00 -2.49
C VAL A 60 25.68 -3.29 -2.08
N PHE A 61 25.70 -1.96 -1.95
CA PHE A 61 24.56 -1.16 -1.47
C PHE A 61 23.25 -1.38 -2.26
N PRO A 62 23.21 -1.45 -3.61
CA PRO A 62 21.98 -1.76 -4.34
C PRO A 62 21.34 -3.08 -3.93
N ILE A 63 22.14 -4.08 -3.56
CA ILE A 63 21.67 -5.40 -3.12
C ILE A 63 20.99 -5.30 -1.74
N PHE A 64 21.53 -4.48 -0.84
CA PHE A 64 20.89 -4.14 0.43
C PHE A 64 19.52 -3.49 0.23
N ILE A 65 19.42 -2.56 -0.72
CA ILE A 65 18.15 -1.89 -1.01
C ILE A 65 17.09 -2.88 -1.51
N ILE A 66 17.47 -3.89 -2.31
CA ILE A 66 16.56 -4.95 -2.73
C ILE A 66 16.05 -5.76 -1.53
N ALA A 67 16.94 -6.19 -0.62
CA ALA A 67 16.53 -6.91 0.59
C ALA A 67 15.62 -6.03 1.48
N GLN A 68 15.95 -4.74 1.62
CA GLN A 68 15.16 -3.77 2.35
C GLN A 68 13.78 -3.53 1.71
N ALA A 69 13.70 -3.54 0.37
CA ALA A 69 12.44 -3.39 -0.36
C ALA A 69 11.42 -4.46 0.05
N PHE A 70 11.85 -5.73 0.12
CA PHE A 70 10.99 -6.81 0.60
C PHE A 70 10.64 -6.69 2.08
N ALA A 71 11.64 -6.39 2.93
CA ALA A 71 11.42 -6.26 4.36
C ALA A 71 10.43 -5.14 4.71
N TRP A 72 10.55 -3.98 4.06
CA TRP A 72 9.65 -2.84 4.27
C TRP A 72 8.28 -3.08 3.63
N CYS A 73 8.22 -3.75 2.47
CA CYS A 73 6.94 -4.18 1.90
C CYS A 73 6.13 -5.02 2.89
N PHE A 74 6.73 -6.08 3.42
CA PHE A 74 6.02 -6.95 4.37
C PHE A 74 5.77 -6.25 5.71
N GLY A 75 6.75 -5.49 6.21
CA GLY A 75 6.66 -4.75 7.47
C GLY A 75 5.59 -3.66 7.45
N ASP A 76 5.66 -2.72 6.52
CA ASP A 76 4.72 -1.60 6.42
C ASP A 76 3.31 -2.10 6.08
N GLY A 77 3.22 -3.15 5.25
CA GLY A 77 1.96 -3.83 4.94
C GLY A 77 1.30 -4.43 6.19
N CYS A 78 2.04 -5.20 6.98
CA CYS A 78 1.56 -5.76 8.24
C CYS A 78 1.23 -4.66 9.27
N ALA A 79 2.05 -3.61 9.34
CA ALA A 79 1.86 -2.49 10.24
C ALA A 79 0.57 -1.70 9.94
N ALA A 80 0.32 -1.37 8.67
CA ALA A 80 -0.92 -0.72 8.26
C ALA A 80 -2.14 -1.64 8.49
N TYR A 81 -2.03 -2.92 8.13
CA TYR A 81 -3.10 -3.90 8.33
C TYR A 81 -3.46 -4.08 9.81
N LEU A 82 -2.46 -4.21 10.70
CA LEU A 82 -2.65 -4.31 12.15
C LEU A 82 -3.50 -3.16 12.69
N ASN A 83 -3.15 -1.92 12.38
CA ASN A 83 -3.84 -0.74 12.91
C ASN A 83 -5.24 -0.58 12.31
N ILE A 84 -5.45 -0.91 11.04
CA ILE A 84 -6.79 -0.93 10.42
C ILE A 84 -7.66 -1.98 11.12
N CYS A 85 -7.15 -3.19 11.34
CA CYS A 85 -7.86 -4.25 12.06
C CYS A 85 -8.20 -3.83 13.50
N GLN A 86 -7.26 -3.21 14.21
CA GLN A 86 -7.53 -2.66 15.55
C GLN A 86 -8.66 -1.62 15.53
N GLY A 87 -8.65 -0.69 14.57
CA GLY A 87 -9.72 0.29 14.41
C GLY A 87 -11.08 -0.36 14.11
N LYS A 88 -11.09 -1.47 13.38
CA LYS A 88 -12.28 -2.29 13.10
C LYS A 88 -12.69 -3.22 14.24
N ASN A 89 -11.94 -3.27 15.34
CA ASN A 89 -12.07 -4.27 16.41
C ASN A 89 -11.92 -5.73 15.92
N ASP A 90 -11.18 -5.95 14.83
CA ASP A 90 -10.85 -7.29 14.32
C ASP A 90 -9.59 -7.83 15.03
N THR A 91 -9.81 -8.67 16.04
CA THR A 91 -8.74 -9.25 16.86
C THR A 91 -8.22 -10.59 16.33
N LYS A 92 -8.87 -11.19 15.32
CA LYS A 92 -8.54 -12.52 14.83
C LYS A 92 -7.53 -12.49 13.69
N ASN A 93 -7.69 -11.56 12.74
CA ASN A 93 -6.87 -11.55 11.53
C ASN A 93 -5.50 -10.90 11.71
N ALA A 94 -5.36 -9.96 12.65
CA ALA A 94 -4.10 -9.26 12.88
C ALA A 94 -2.93 -10.19 13.29
N PRO A 95 -3.07 -11.10 14.28
CA PRO A 95 -2.02 -12.06 14.61
C PRO A 95 -1.66 -13.01 13.47
N VAL A 96 -2.67 -13.47 12.71
CA VAL A 96 -2.48 -14.35 11.54
C VAL A 96 -1.67 -13.64 10.46
N CYS A 97 -1.98 -12.37 10.19
CA CYS A 97 -1.25 -11.55 9.23
C CYS A 97 0.21 -11.38 9.63
N ILE A 98 0.48 -11.05 10.90
CA ILE A 98 1.83 -10.80 11.40
C ILE A 98 2.66 -12.09 11.39
N GLY A 99 2.10 -13.20 11.87
CA GLY A 99 2.77 -14.50 11.84
C GLY A 99 3.07 -14.97 10.41
N SER A 100 2.11 -14.83 9.48
CA SER A 100 2.33 -15.09 8.06
C SER A 100 3.43 -14.19 7.48
N GLY A 101 3.44 -12.92 7.85
CA GLY A 101 4.46 -11.96 7.42
C GLY A 101 5.87 -12.30 7.90
N ILE A 102 6.01 -12.77 9.14
CA ILE A 102 7.31 -13.25 9.66
C ILE A 102 7.79 -14.46 8.84
N THR A 103 6.94 -15.46 8.66
CA THR A 103 7.31 -16.68 7.92
C THR A 103 7.65 -16.37 6.46
N ILE A 104 6.85 -15.53 5.79
CA ILE A 104 7.10 -15.13 4.40
C ILE A 104 8.38 -14.31 4.29
N THR A 105 8.64 -13.39 5.23
CA THR A 105 9.91 -12.62 5.26
C THR A 105 11.11 -13.54 5.38
N LEU A 106 11.04 -14.54 6.27
CA LEU A 106 12.09 -15.55 6.43
C LEU A 106 12.28 -16.36 5.14
N LEU A 107 11.21 -16.87 4.54
CA LEU A 107 11.29 -17.64 3.29
C LEU A 107 11.86 -16.81 2.14
N THR A 108 11.39 -15.57 1.96
CA THR A 108 11.91 -14.66 0.94
C THR A 108 13.39 -14.36 1.16
N SER A 109 13.82 -14.14 2.41
CA SER A 109 15.24 -13.89 2.71
C SER A 109 16.13 -15.08 2.35
N ILE A 110 15.69 -16.31 2.65
CA ILE A 110 16.42 -17.54 2.29
C ILE A 110 16.50 -17.70 0.77
N VAL A 111 15.41 -17.39 0.05
CA VAL A 111 15.38 -17.40 -1.41
C VAL A 111 16.36 -16.37 -1.98
N LEU A 112 16.42 -15.15 -1.42
CA LEU A 112 17.40 -14.14 -1.85
C LEU A 112 18.84 -14.61 -1.62
N VAL A 113 19.14 -15.28 -0.50
CA VAL A 113 20.46 -15.90 -0.26
C VAL A 113 20.76 -16.97 -1.31
N ALA A 114 19.81 -17.87 -1.57
CA ALA A 114 19.97 -18.96 -2.53
C ALA A 114 20.19 -18.44 -3.96
N ILE A 115 19.59 -17.30 -4.32
CA ILE A 115 19.79 -16.66 -5.64
C ILE A 115 21.11 -15.89 -5.68
N PHE A 116 21.38 -15.01 -4.72
CA PHE A 116 22.53 -14.12 -4.81
C PHE A 116 23.87 -14.80 -4.54
N PHE A 117 23.90 -15.85 -3.70
CA PHE A 117 25.16 -16.50 -3.35
C PHE A 117 25.90 -17.15 -4.54
N PRO A 118 25.25 -17.92 -5.45
CA PRO A 118 25.92 -18.48 -6.62
C PRO A 118 26.27 -17.43 -7.68
N PHE A 119 25.48 -16.35 -7.79
CA PHE A 119 25.67 -15.30 -8.81
C PHE A 119 26.37 -14.04 -8.28
N LYS A 120 26.95 -14.10 -7.07
CA LYS A 120 27.49 -12.91 -6.39
C LYS A 120 28.50 -12.14 -7.21
N THR A 121 29.43 -12.83 -7.89
CA THR A 121 30.45 -12.15 -8.70
C THR A 121 29.82 -11.41 -9.87
N GLN A 122 28.89 -12.05 -10.59
CA GLN A 122 28.18 -11.45 -11.73
C GLN A 122 27.29 -10.28 -11.30
N ILE A 123 26.65 -10.39 -10.14
CA ILE A 123 25.81 -9.32 -9.60
C ILE A 123 26.67 -8.13 -9.17
N LEU A 124 27.79 -8.37 -8.49
CA LEU A 124 28.68 -7.29 -8.05
C LEU A 124 29.34 -6.59 -9.24
N THR A 125 29.77 -7.33 -10.26
CA THR A 125 30.29 -6.71 -11.50
C THR A 125 29.21 -5.94 -12.26
N LEU A 126 27.96 -6.44 -12.29
CA LEU A 126 26.82 -5.72 -12.85
C LEU A 126 26.59 -4.37 -12.15
N PHE A 127 26.77 -4.32 -10.83
CA PHE A 127 26.67 -3.09 -10.04
C PHE A 127 27.95 -2.24 -10.04
N GLY A 128 28.93 -2.57 -10.89
CA GLY A 128 30.10 -1.72 -11.16
C GLY A 128 31.35 -2.06 -10.35
N ALA A 129 31.45 -3.26 -9.78
CA ALA A 129 32.68 -3.70 -9.14
C ALA A 129 33.83 -3.80 -10.17
N SER A 130 34.91 -3.08 -9.91
CA SER A 130 36.16 -3.14 -10.69
C SER A 130 36.98 -4.38 -10.36
N GLU A 131 37.96 -4.72 -11.20
CA GLU A 131 38.93 -5.80 -10.92
C GLU A 131 39.66 -5.60 -9.58
N ASN A 132 39.90 -4.34 -9.20
CA ASN A 132 40.62 -4.00 -7.96
C ASN A 132 39.71 -4.01 -6.71
N SER A 133 38.39 -3.93 -6.88
CA SER A 133 37.43 -3.86 -5.77
C SER A 133 36.58 -5.13 -5.61
N ILE A 134 36.51 -5.99 -6.63
CA ILE A 134 35.65 -7.19 -6.63
C ILE A 134 36.00 -8.17 -5.50
N GLY A 135 37.28 -8.35 -5.17
CA GLY A 135 37.70 -9.22 -4.07
C GLY A 135 37.16 -8.76 -2.72
N MET A 136 37.36 -7.48 -2.39
CA MET A 136 36.82 -6.86 -1.18
C MET A 136 35.29 -6.85 -1.15
N ALA A 137 34.65 -6.60 -2.30
CA ALA A 137 33.19 -6.64 -2.41
C ALA A 137 32.64 -8.04 -2.15
N ILE A 138 33.28 -9.10 -2.68
CA ILE A 138 32.89 -10.49 -2.43
C ILE A 138 33.08 -10.86 -0.96
N GLU A 139 34.20 -10.47 -0.34
CA GLU A 139 34.47 -10.74 1.07
C GLU A 139 33.39 -10.13 1.97
N TYR A 140 33.11 -8.84 1.79
CA TYR A 140 32.06 -8.12 2.50
C TYR A 140 30.69 -8.73 2.25
N PHE A 141 30.35 -8.95 0.98
CA PHE A 141 29.03 -9.42 0.58
C PHE A 141 28.73 -10.84 1.03
N ASN A 142 29.71 -11.74 1.08
CA ASN A 142 29.50 -13.11 1.58
C ASN A 142 28.98 -13.11 3.02
N ILE A 143 29.56 -12.27 3.89
CA ILE A 143 29.16 -12.18 5.29
C ILE A 143 27.76 -11.57 5.37
N ILE A 144 27.58 -10.40 4.78
CA ILE A 144 26.30 -9.68 4.78
C ILE A 144 25.15 -10.55 4.25
N LEU A 145 25.37 -11.25 3.12
CA LEU A 145 24.33 -12.01 2.44
C LEU A 145 23.78 -13.11 3.35
N LEU A 146 24.63 -13.84 4.07
CA LEU A 146 24.20 -14.88 5.01
C LEU A 146 23.34 -14.34 6.15
N PHE A 147 23.42 -13.04 6.45
CA PHE A 147 22.65 -12.35 7.49
C PHE A 147 21.36 -11.68 6.98
N PHE A 148 21.04 -11.78 5.69
CA PHE A 148 19.78 -11.28 5.13
C PHE A 148 18.52 -11.71 5.91
N PRO A 149 18.40 -12.98 6.39
CA PRO A 149 17.25 -13.37 7.20
C PRO A 149 17.06 -12.53 8.46
N ILE A 150 18.14 -12.27 9.20
CA ILE A 150 18.11 -11.45 10.43
C ILE A 150 17.80 -9.99 10.08
N PHE A 151 18.48 -9.44 9.08
CA PHE A 151 18.26 -8.07 8.61
C PHE A 151 16.80 -7.82 8.19
N MET A 152 16.24 -8.69 7.35
CA MET A 152 14.89 -8.52 6.82
C MET A 152 13.84 -8.71 7.91
N LEU A 153 13.99 -9.73 8.77
CA LEU A 153 13.09 -9.93 9.90
C LEU A 153 13.13 -8.76 10.87
N MET A 154 14.32 -8.25 11.21
CA MET A 154 14.47 -7.09 12.09
C MET A 154 13.67 -5.88 11.56
N ASN A 155 13.78 -5.59 10.27
CA ASN A 155 13.12 -4.44 9.63
C ASN A 155 11.60 -4.62 9.59
N MET A 156 11.13 -5.81 9.22
CA MET A 156 9.71 -6.17 9.24
C MET A 156 9.13 -6.03 10.66
N MET A 157 9.81 -6.60 11.65
CA MET A 157 9.38 -6.55 13.05
C MET A 157 9.36 -5.12 13.57
N ASN A 158 10.39 -4.31 13.28
CA ASN A 158 10.43 -2.91 13.70
C ASN A 158 9.23 -2.09 13.19
N ALA A 159 8.79 -2.32 11.95
CA ALA A 159 7.57 -1.69 11.44
C ALA A 159 6.33 -2.08 12.25
N VAL A 160 6.21 -3.37 12.60
CA VAL A 160 5.10 -3.88 13.43
C VAL A 160 5.18 -3.35 14.88
N ILE A 161 6.36 -3.19 15.47
CA ILE A 161 6.54 -2.62 16.82
C ILE A 161 6.01 -1.18 16.88
N ARG A 162 6.26 -0.39 15.83
CA ARG A 162 5.70 0.96 15.73
C ARG A 162 4.19 0.94 15.67
N ALA A 163 3.62 0.04 14.87
CA ALA A 163 2.17 -0.15 14.76
C ALA A 163 1.53 -0.66 16.06
N ASP A 164 2.20 -1.51 16.82
CA ASP A 164 1.75 -1.99 18.14
C ASP A 164 1.73 -0.90 19.23
N GLY A 165 2.11 0.35 18.89
CA GLY A 165 2.05 1.49 19.81
C GLY A 165 3.32 1.69 20.65
N SER A 166 4.46 1.15 20.21
CA SER A 166 5.76 1.28 20.89
C SER A 166 6.88 1.83 20.00
N PRO A 167 6.71 3.02 19.39
CA PRO A 167 7.74 3.61 18.53
C PRO A 167 9.06 3.86 19.27
N ALA A 168 9.02 4.15 20.58
CA ALA A 168 10.22 4.28 21.41
C ALA A 168 11.00 2.95 21.55
N SER A 169 10.32 1.81 21.61
CA SER A 169 10.98 0.49 21.65
C SER A 169 11.61 0.13 20.30
N SER A 170 10.95 0.48 19.19
CA SER A 170 11.52 0.37 17.84
C SER A 170 12.79 1.24 17.70
N MET A 171 12.75 2.48 18.18
CA MET A 171 13.91 3.37 18.20
C MET A 171 15.04 2.83 19.07
N ALA A 172 14.74 2.38 20.29
CA ALA A 172 15.76 1.82 21.18
C ALA A 172 16.44 0.58 20.56
N SER A 173 15.69 -0.29 19.89
CA SER A 173 16.22 -1.43 19.15
C SER A 173 17.23 -1.00 18.09
N MET A 174 16.85 -0.09 17.19
CA MET A 174 17.73 0.39 16.11
C MET A 174 18.94 1.16 16.64
N LEU A 175 18.75 2.02 17.64
CA LEU A 175 19.83 2.82 18.23
C LEU A 175 20.87 1.95 18.93
N THR A 176 20.43 0.92 19.67
CA THR A 176 21.35 0.01 20.36
C THR A 176 22.23 -0.74 19.35
N GLY A 177 21.64 -1.23 18.26
CA GLY A 177 22.41 -1.88 17.20
C GLY A 177 23.39 -0.94 16.51
N ALA A 178 22.97 0.28 16.19
CA ALA A 178 23.83 1.29 15.58
C ALA A 178 25.01 1.65 16.50
N ILE A 179 24.77 1.84 17.80
CA ILE A 179 25.84 2.11 18.78
C ILE A 179 26.81 0.93 18.85
N VAL A 180 26.31 -0.31 18.89
CA VAL A 180 27.16 -1.50 18.89
C VAL A 180 28.02 -1.56 17.62
N ASN A 181 27.46 -1.32 16.45
CA ASN A 181 28.22 -1.28 15.19
C ASN A 181 29.26 -0.14 15.18
N ILE A 182 28.90 1.08 15.57
CA ILE A 182 29.85 2.21 15.68
C ILE A 182 31.03 1.91 16.62
N ILE A 183 30.81 1.14 17.68
CA ILE A 183 31.87 0.73 18.60
C ILE A 183 32.71 -0.41 18.01
N LEU A 184 32.08 -1.40 17.38
CA LEU A 184 32.76 -2.59 16.86
C LEU A 184 33.54 -2.34 15.59
N ASP A 185 33.11 -1.40 14.75
CA ASP A 185 33.80 -1.01 13.51
C ASP A 185 35.28 -0.67 13.76
N PRO A 186 35.63 0.33 14.59
CA PRO A 186 37.02 0.67 14.83
C PRO A 186 37.78 -0.44 15.56
N VAL A 187 37.10 -1.21 16.42
CA VAL A 187 37.72 -2.36 17.11
C VAL A 187 38.13 -3.44 16.10
N PHE A 188 37.27 -3.77 15.14
CA PHE A 188 37.56 -4.82 14.17
C PHE A 188 38.44 -4.34 13.01
N ILE A 189 38.24 -3.11 12.54
CA ILE A 189 38.99 -2.54 11.41
C ILE A 189 40.40 -2.13 11.86
N PHE A 190 40.53 -1.35 12.93
CA PHE A 190 41.84 -0.84 13.38
C PHE A 190 42.47 -1.68 14.50
N GLY A 191 41.67 -2.20 15.43
CA GLY A 191 42.21 -2.97 16.56
C GLY A 191 42.62 -4.39 16.19
N LEU A 192 41.78 -5.09 15.42
CA LEU A 192 42.01 -6.49 15.02
C LEU A 192 42.52 -6.64 13.58
N HIS A 193 42.58 -5.54 12.81
CA HIS A 193 43.00 -5.53 11.41
C HIS A 193 42.26 -6.56 10.53
N TRP A 194 40.96 -6.78 10.79
CA TRP A 194 40.14 -7.73 10.03
C TRP A 194 39.64 -7.17 8.68
N GLY A 195 40.03 -5.96 8.30
CA GLY A 195 39.70 -5.36 7.02
C GLY A 195 38.20 -5.34 6.72
N MET A 196 37.82 -5.67 5.48
CA MET A 196 36.40 -5.69 5.05
C MET A 196 35.55 -6.69 5.82
N LYS A 197 36.14 -7.83 6.23
CA LYS A 197 35.46 -8.80 7.08
C LYS A 197 35.13 -8.19 8.46
N GLY A 198 36.01 -7.37 9.00
CA GLY A 198 35.77 -6.62 10.24
C GLY A 198 34.55 -5.71 10.13
N ALA A 199 34.51 -4.87 9.10
CA ALA A 199 33.37 -3.99 8.84
C ALA A 199 32.06 -4.77 8.71
N ALA A 200 32.03 -5.84 7.90
CA ALA A 200 30.82 -6.66 7.72
C ALA A 200 30.33 -7.29 9.03
N LEU A 201 31.25 -7.81 9.85
CA LEU A 201 30.90 -8.44 11.14
C LEU A 201 30.35 -7.43 12.14
N ALA A 202 30.90 -6.22 12.21
CA ALA A 202 30.40 -5.18 13.10
C ALA A 202 28.96 -4.78 12.73
N THR A 203 28.68 -4.56 11.44
CA THR A 203 27.31 -4.32 10.93
C THR A 203 26.36 -5.45 11.33
N VAL A 204 26.76 -6.70 11.08
CA VAL A 204 25.97 -7.89 11.36
C VAL A 204 25.65 -8.05 12.84
N ILE A 205 26.62 -7.81 13.72
CA ILE A 205 26.43 -7.92 15.16
C ILE A 205 25.48 -6.83 15.64
N GLY A 206 25.64 -5.58 15.17
CA GLY A 206 24.71 -4.49 15.48
C GLY A 206 23.27 -4.79 15.05
N GLN A 207 23.08 -5.32 13.85
CA GLN A 207 21.76 -5.74 13.36
C GLN A 207 21.20 -6.93 14.13
N THR A 208 22.04 -7.87 14.54
CA THR A 208 21.65 -9.02 15.36
C THR A 208 21.18 -8.58 16.75
N VAL A 209 21.86 -7.63 17.38
CA VAL A 209 21.42 -7.01 18.64
C VAL A 209 20.05 -6.34 18.46
N SER A 210 19.87 -5.57 17.39
CA SER A 210 18.57 -4.94 17.07
C SER A 210 17.46 -5.99 16.89
N PHE A 211 17.76 -7.08 16.19
CA PHE A 211 16.84 -8.20 15.97
C PHE A 211 16.46 -8.88 17.27
N VAL A 212 17.42 -9.18 18.15
CA VAL A 212 17.17 -9.80 19.45
C VAL A 212 16.24 -8.92 20.30
N ILE A 213 16.48 -7.60 20.35
CA ILE A 213 15.60 -6.67 21.06
C ILE A 213 14.18 -6.68 20.46
N SER A 214 14.07 -6.74 19.13
CA SER A 214 12.78 -6.83 18.44
C SER A 214 12.05 -8.14 18.76
N VAL A 215 12.77 -9.27 18.81
CA VAL A 215 12.23 -10.58 19.20
C VAL A 215 11.76 -10.56 20.65
N ILE A 216 12.53 -10.00 21.58
CA ILE A 216 12.15 -9.84 23.00
C ILE A 216 10.86 -9.02 23.11
N TYR A 217 10.71 -7.96 22.31
CA TYR A 217 9.48 -7.18 22.27
C TYR A 217 8.27 -8.01 21.82
N PHE A 218 8.44 -8.90 20.84
CA PHE A 218 7.33 -9.71 20.30
C PHE A 218 6.71 -10.66 21.34
N PHE A 219 7.47 -11.05 22.37
CA PHE A 219 6.94 -11.78 23.53
C PHE A 219 6.11 -10.92 24.49
N HIS A 220 6.21 -9.59 24.39
CA HIS A 220 5.58 -8.60 25.26
C HIS A 220 4.74 -7.58 24.47
N THR A 221 4.18 -8.01 23.34
CA THR A 221 3.32 -7.20 22.47
C THR A 221 2.10 -6.69 23.21
N LYS A 222 1.69 -5.46 22.88
CA LYS A 222 0.64 -4.71 23.58
C LYS A 222 -0.76 -5.05 23.07
N THR A 223 -0.91 -5.18 21.76
CA THR A 223 -2.23 -5.26 21.10
C THR A 223 -2.54 -6.63 20.49
N PHE A 224 -1.54 -7.47 20.26
CA PHE A 224 -1.70 -8.81 19.71
C PHE A 224 -0.87 -9.84 20.49
N ARG A 225 -1.13 -11.13 20.27
CA ARG A 225 -0.29 -12.22 20.77
C ARG A 225 -0.09 -13.27 19.68
N LEU A 226 1.14 -13.73 19.53
CA LEU A 226 1.47 -14.78 18.57
C LEU A 226 1.42 -16.15 19.24
N THR A 227 0.97 -17.14 18.47
CA THR A 227 1.03 -18.55 18.81
C THR A 227 1.62 -19.30 17.63
N TRP A 228 2.11 -20.51 17.84
CA TRP A 228 2.69 -21.35 16.79
C TRP A 228 1.78 -21.51 15.56
N LYS A 229 0.46 -21.52 15.75
CA LYS A 229 -0.52 -21.63 14.65
C LYS A 229 -0.48 -20.44 13.68
N HIS A 230 -0.08 -19.25 14.15
CA HIS A 230 -0.04 -18.04 13.33
C HIS A 230 1.14 -18.02 12.36
N PHE A 231 2.17 -18.84 12.57
CA PHE A 231 3.34 -18.92 11.69
C PHE A 231 3.07 -19.78 10.43
N ILE A 232 1.93 -20.47 10.37
CA ILE A 232 1.49 -21.16 9.16
C ILE A 232 0.96 -20.09 8.20
N PRO A 233 1.60 -19.85 7.03
CA PRO A 233 1.21 -18.75 6.16
C PRO A 233 -0.23 -18.87 5.66
N ASN A 234 -1.04 -17.85 5.91
CA ASN A 234 -2.37 -17.71 5.32
C ASN A 234 -2.32 -16.63 4.23
N PHE A 235 -2.23 -17.08 2.97
CA PHE A 235 -2.10 -16.15 1.84
C PHE A 235 -3.35 -15.28 1.64
N GLY A 236 -4.53 -15.74 2.03
CA GLY A 236 -5.77 -14.94 1.96
C GLY A 236 -5.66 -13.66 2.78
N VAL A 237 -5.31 -13.79 4.06
CA VAL A 237 -5.11 -12.64 4.97
C VAL A 237 -3.88 -11.83 4.56
N PHE A 238 -2.74 -12.49 4.36
CA PHE A 238 -1.47 -11.81 4.08
C PHE A 238 -1.49 -11.03 2.75
N SER A 239 -2.22 -11.50 1.73
CA SER A 239 -2.32 -10.77 0.45
C SER A 239 -2.87 -9.36 0.62
N THR A 240 -3.70 -9.12 1.63
CA THR A 240 -4.25 -7.78 1.91
C THR A 240 -3.15 -6.87 2.46
N ALA A 241 -2.36 -7.34 3.41
CA ALA A 241 -1.21 -6.61 3.92
C ALA A 241 -0.14 -6.39 2.84
N LEU A 242 0.12 -7.42 2.03
CA LEU A 242 1.06 -7.33 0.90
C LEU A 242 0.67 -6.18 -0.04
N LYS A 243 -0.60 -6.07 -0.43
CA LYS A 243 -1.09 -4.97 -1.28
C LYS A 243 -0.78 -3.59 -0.67
N LEU A 244 -0.92 -3.43 0.64
CA LEU A 244 -0.56 -2.18 1.33
C LEU A 244 0.95 -1.90 1.28
N GLY A 245 1.76 -2.95 1.41
CA GLY A 245 3.22 -2.90 1.38
C GLY A 245 3.86 -2.60 0.03
N VAL A 246 3.18 -2.92 -1.09
CA VAL A 246 3.76 -2.82 -2.45
C VAL A 246 4.35 -1.43 -2.74
N SER A 247 3.73 -0.36 -2.24
CA SER A 247 4.26 1.00 -2.45
C SER A 247 5.65 1.22 -1.83
N SER A 248 5.95 0.58 -0.69
CA SER A 248 7.27 0.62 -0.06
C SER A 248 8.30 -0.14 -0.91
N PHE A 249 7.93 -1.32 -1.44
CA PHE A 249 8.81 -2.06 -2.37
C PHE A 249 9.17 -1.22 -3.60
N ILE A 250 8.15 -0.64 -4.23
CA ILE A 250 8.33 0.17 -5.43
C ILE A 250 9.19 1.41 -5.14
N THR A 251 8.99 2.06 -3.99
CA THR A 251 9.86 3.17 -3.55
C THR A 251 11.31 2.75 -3.54
N GLN A 252 11.65 1.64 -2.86
CA GLN A 252 13.03 1.22 -2.70
C GLN A 252 13.66 0.85 -4.04
N MET A 253 12.94 0.11 -4.89
CA MET A 253 13.43 -0.23 -6.24
C MET A 253 13.66 1.02 -7.09
N THR A 254 12.82 2.03 -6.92
CA THR A 254 12.91 3.27 -7.67
C THR A 254 14.14 4.10 -7.28
N ILE A 255 14.54 4.09 -6.01
CA ILE A 255 15.80 4.72 -5.57
C ILE A 255 17.00 4.12 -6.33
N VAL A 256 17.04 2.79 -6.49
CA VAL A 256 18.12 2.11 -7.24
C VAL A 256 18.13 2.54 -8.71
N ILE A 257 16.95 2.56 -9.35
CA ILE A 257 16.81 2.94 -10.76
C ILE A 257 17.23 4.40 -10.97
N ILE A 258 16.74 5.31 -10.12
CA ILE A 258 17.08 6.74 -10.20
C ILE A 258 18.57 6.93 -10.04
N SER A 259 19.18 6.34 -9.01
CA SER A 259 20.62 6.49 -8.74
C SER A 259 21.45 6.01 -9.93
N LEU A 260 21.12 4.83 -10.48
CA LEU A 260 21.81 4.27 -11.65
C LEU A 260 21.68 5.17 -12.88
N VAL A 261 20.46 5.56 -13.25
CA VAL A 261 20.21 6.36 -14.45
C VAL A 261 20.85 7.75 -14.29
N CYS A 262 20.72 8.38 -13.13
CA CYS A 262 21.31 9.69 -12.86
C CYS A 262 22.84 9.63 -12.98
N ASN A 263 23.49 8.67 -12.31
CA ASN A 263 24.95 8.50 -12.37
C ASN A 263 25.44 8.25 -13.80
N MET A 264 24.73 7.41 -14.58
CA MET A 264 25.08 7.15 -15.98
C MET A 264 24.98 8.42 -16.83
N MET A 265 23.94 9.24 -16.63
CA MET A 265 23.76 10.48 -17.38
C MET A 265 24.78 11.55 -16.97
N LEU A 266 25.09 11.66 -15.68
CA LEU A 266 26.15 12.55 -15.17
C LEU A 266 27.52 12.15 -15.73
N ALA A 267 27.85 10.85 -15.75
CA ALA A 267 29.10 10.39 -16.34
C ALA A 267 29.20 10.74 -17.83
N LYS A 268 28.15 10.45 -18.59
CA LYS A 268 28.11 10.68 -20.04
C LYS A 268 28.22 12.16 -20.40
N TYR A 269 27.39 13.02 -19.80
CA TYR A 269 27.37 14.45 -20.14
C TYR A 269 28.41 15.26 -19.39
N GLY A 270 28.84 14.80 -18.21
CA GLY A 270 29.97 15.36 -17.46
C GLY A 270 31.26 15.27 -18.28
N ALA A 271 31.54 14.12 -18.90
CA ALA A 271 32.68 13.92 -19.81
C ALA A 271 32.73 14.92 -21.00
N LEU A 272 31.56 15.44 -21.41
CA LEU A 272 31.42 16.39 -22.52
C LEU A 272 31.40 17.84 -22.06
N SER A 273 31.48 18.09 -20.76
CA SER A 273 31.36 19.41 -20.15
C SER A 273 32.68 19.88 -19.56
N GLN A 274 32.77 21.18 -19.24
CA GLN A 274 33.92 21.75 -18.53
C GLN A 274 34.17 21.10 -17.15
N TYR A 275 33.14 20.52 -16.53
CA TYR A 275 33.20 19.93 -15.19
C TYR A 275 33.89 18.55 -15.15
N GLY A 276 34.03 17.88 -16.30
CA GLY A 276 34.48 16.49 -16.36
C GLY A 276 33.50 15.51 -15.71
N ILE A 277 33.93 14.25 -15.56
CA ILE A 277 33.10 13.16 -15.02
C ILE A 277 32.96 13.27 -13.50
N ASP A 278 34.04 13.66 -12.82
CA ASP A 278 34.16 13.51 -11.37
C ASP A 278 33.37 14.55 -10.59
N ILE A 279 33.40 15.83 -11.01
CA ILE A 279 32.73 16.92 -10.29
C ILE A 279 31.21 16.67 -10.20
N PRO A 280 30.47 16.43 -11.31
CA PRO A 280 29.03 16.27 -11.23
C PRO A 280 28.59 15.08 -10.38
N ILE A 281 29.31 13.96 -10.47
CA ILE A 281 29.03 12.75 -9.67
C ILE A 281 29.31 13.00 -8.19
N ALA A 282 30.44 13.65 -7.85
CA ALA A 282 30.79 13.95 -6.47
C ALA A 282 29.77 14.91 -5.81
N ILE A 283 29.38 15.97 -6.53
CA ILE A 283 28.40 16.95 -6.03
C ILE A 283 27.02 16.32 -5.84
N ILE A 284 26.55 15.51 -6.80
CA ILE A 284 25.28 14.78 -6.64
C ILE A 284 25.35 13.78 -5.48
N GLY A 285 26.51 13.17 -5.24
CA GLY A 285 26.73 12.35 -4.04
C GLY A 285 26.56 13.12 -2.72
N ILE A 286 27.02 14.38 -2.67
CA ILE A 286 26.82 15.27 -1.51
C ILE A 286 25.34 15.66 -1.38
N GLU A 287 24.74 16.11 -2.48
CA GLU A 287 23.31 16.44 -2.59
C GLU A 287 22.45 15.30 -2.04
N SER A 288 22.67 14.07 -2.51
CA SER A 288 21.84 12.92 -2.15
C SER A 288 21.93 12.57 -0.66
N LYS A 289 23.08 12.81 -0.03
CA LYS A 289 23.25 12.65 1.43
C LYS A 289 22.43 13.69 2.19
N VAL A 290 22.49 14.96 1.77
CA VAL A 290 21.73 16.05 2.38
C VAL A 290 20.22 15.83 2.17
N PHE A 291 19.81 15.48 0.96
CA PHE A 291 18.43 15.16 0.61
C PHE A 291 17.88 14.01 1.45
N THR A 292 18.67 12.95 1.66
CA THR A 292 18.28 11.80 2.50
C THR A 292 17.96 12.22 3.94
N VAL A 293 18.70 13.17 4.51
CA VAL A 293 18.41 13.69 5.87
C VAL A 293 17.03 14.36 5.91
N VAL A 294 16.74 15.25 4.95
CA VAL A 294 15.44 15.94 4.87
C VAL A 294 14.30 14.94 4.69
N ILE A 295 14.45 13.98 3.77
CA ILE A 295 13.45 12.97 3.50
C ILE A 295 13.24 12.05 4.71
N ASN A 296 14.29 11.66 5.44
CA ASN A 296 14.16 10.82 6.63
C ASN A 296 13.36 11.51 7.75
N ILE A 297 13.47 12.83 7.89
CA ILE A 297 12.63 13.58 8.84
C ILE A 297 11.16 13.52 8.41
N VAL A 298 10.87 13.78 7.14
CA VAL A 298 9.50 13.77 6.60
C VAL A 298 8.88 12.37 6.69
N VAL A 299 9.61 11.35 6.25
CA VAL A 299 9.20 9.93 6.33
C VAL A 299 8.99 9.52 7.79
N GLY A 300 9.89 9.94 8.70
CA GLY A 300 9.75 9.70 10.13
C GLY A 300 8.46 10.28 10.73
N ILE A 301 8.07 11.49 10.32
CA ILE A 301 6.81 12.12 10.74
C ILE A 301 5.61 11.29 10.29
N ILE A 302 5.51 10.96 9.00
CA ILE A 302 4.34 10.28 8.47
C ILE A 302 4.26 8.81 8.90
N LEU A 303 5.39 8.10 9.04
CA LEU A 303 5.43 6.76 9.64
C LEU A 303 5.05 6.78 11.12
N GLY A 304 5.41 7.84 11.86
CA GLY A 304 4.91 8.06 13.22
C GLY A 304 3.39 8.32 13.26
N CYS A 305 2.85 8.98 12.24
CA CYS A 305 1.41 9.21 12.11
C CYS A 305 0.64 7.99 11.59
N GLN A 306 1.29 7.03 10.96
CA GLN A 306 0.66 5.86 10.35
C GLN A 306 -0.26 5.10 11.33
N PRO A 307 0.13 4.78 12.58
CA PRO A 307 -0.78 4.10 13.50
C PRO A 307 -2.02 4.91 13.85
N ILE A 308 -1.88 6.24 13.96
CA ILE A 308 -2.98 7.16 14.23
C ILE A 308 -3.96 7.15 13.04
N ILE A 309 -3.43 7.29 11.82
CA ILE A 309 -4.22 7.34 10.58
C ILE A 309 -4.94 6.01 10.35
N SER A 310 -4.21 4.89 10.35
CA SER A 310 -4.73 3.56 10.08
C SER A 310 -5.80 3.14 11.09
N TYR A 311 -5.57 3.40 12.38
CA TYR A 311 -6.55 3.11 13.43
C TYR A 311 -7.83 3.92 13.26
N ASN A 312 -7.71 5.25 13.13
CA ASN A 312 -8.89 6.11 13.02
C ASN A 312 -9.65 5.89 11.70
N TYR A 313 -8.96 5.52 10.63
CA TYR A 313 -9.60 5.11 9.39
C TYR A 313 -10.37 3.80 9.55
N GLY A 314 -9.76 2.79 10.19
CA GLY A 314 -10.43 1.52 10.53
C GLY A 314 -11.65 1.71 11.44
N ALA A 315 -11.55 2.63 12.40
CA ALA A 315 -12.63 3.02 13.32
C ALA A 315 -13.66 3.98 12.70
N LYS A 316 -13.53 4.32 11.42
CA LYS A 316 -14.38 5.28 10.68
C LYS A 316 -14.44 6.68 11.30
N ASN A 317 -13.45 7.05 12.12
CA ASN A 317 -13.29 8.39 12.66
C ASN A 317 -12.56 9.28 11.64
N TYR A 318 -13.24 9.60 10.54
CA TYR A 318 -12.66 10.32 9.41
C TYR A 318 -12.27 11.76 9.74
N GLU A 319 -12.89 12.39 10.73
CA GLU A 319 -12.50 13.72 11.19
C GLU A 319 -11.10 13.71 11.81
N ARG A 320 -10.78 12.71 12.63
CA ARG A 320 -9.42 12.53 13.15
C ARG A 320 -8.42 12.18 12.04
N VAL A 321 -8.82 11.42 11.01
CA VAL A 321 -7.96 11.16 9.84
C VAL A 321 -7.61 12.47 9.12
N LYS A 322 -8.60 13.31 8.81
CA LYS A 322 -8.40 14.63 8.17
C LYS A 322 -7.53 15.53 9.03
N LEU A 323 -7.76 15.56 10.34
CA LEU A 323 -6.99 16.38 11.27
C LEU A 323 -5.52 15.93 11.35
N THR A 324 -5.28 14.62 11.42
CA THR A 324 -3.91 14.05 11.42
C THR A 324 -3.19 14.36 10.13
N TYR A 325 -3.86 14.21 8.98
CA TYR A 325 -3.29 14.59 7.69
C TYR A 325 -2.90 16.07 7.64
N ARG A 326 -3.76 16.98 8.11
CA ARG A 326 -3.46 18.43 8.13
C ARG A 326 -2.22 18.74 8.95
N TYR A 327 -2.10 18.19 10.15
CA TYR A 327 -0.91 18.41 10.97
C TYR A 327 0.35 17.82 10.34
N ALA A 328 0.28 16.61 9.78
CA ALA A 328 1.40 15.99 9.08
C ALA A 328 1.81 16.78 7.83
N LEU A 329 0.83 17.37 7.12
CA LEU A 329 1.07 18.20 5.94
C LEU A 329 1.76 19.49 6.32
N THR A 330 1.25 20.20 7.34
CA THR A 330 1.85 21.44 7.82
C THR A 330 3.28 21.21 8.30
N ALA A 331 3.53 20.15 9.08
CA ALA A 331 4.89 19.84 9.55
C ALA A 331 5.84 19.56 8.37
N THR A 332 5.40 18.75 7.41
CA THR A 332 6.15 18.43 6.20
C THR A 332 6.44 19.66 5.33
N ILE A 333 5.47 20.56 5.15
CA ILE A 333 5.64 21.81 4.41
C ILE A 333 6.64 22.72 5.12
N VAL A 334 6.56 22.86 6.45
CA VAL A 334 7.51 23.69 7.22
C VAL A 334 8.94 23.16 7.05
N ILE A 335 9.15 21.86 7.20
CA ILE A 335 10.47 21.25 7.01
C ILE A 335 10.96 21.44 5.58
N GLY A 336 10.10 21.15 4.60
CA GLY A 336 10.42 21.34 3.18
C GLY A 336 10.82 22.78 2.87
N LEU A 337 10.06 23.76 3.35
CA LEU A 337 10.35 25.18 3.12
C LEU A 337 11.65 25.61 3.77
N VAL A 338 11.90 25.20 5.02
CA VAL A 338 13.18 25.49 5.70
C VAL A 338 14.34 24.89 4.90
N SER A 339 14.21 23.66 4.42
CA SER A 339 15.22 23.02 3.57
C SER A 339 15.41 23.75 2.23
N THR A 340 14.32 24.09 1.52
CA THR A 340 14.38 24.86 0.26
C THR A 340 15.12 26.19 0.47
N LEU A 341 14.77 26.95 1.51
CA LEU A 341 15.43 28.23 1.80
C LEU A 341 16.91 28.05 2.12
N LEU A 342 17.26 27.00 2.86
CA LEU A 342 18.65 26.69 3.17
C LEU A 342 19.46 26.36 1.90
N PHE A 343 18.88 25.60 0.98
CA PHE A 343 19.52 25.22 -0.30
C PHE A 343 19.68 26.42 -1.25
N GLU A 344 18.74 27.37 -1.26
CA GLU A 344 18.87 28.57 -2.11
C GLU A 344 19.88 29.57 -1.57
N PHE A 345 19.82 29.84 -0.26
CA PHE A 345 20.60 30.93 0.33
C PHE A 345 21.99 30.52 0.80
N ALA A 346 22.21 29.24 1.12
CA ALA A 346 23.48 28.80 1.71
C ALA A 346 24.05 27.48 1.12
N PRO A 347 24.04 27.26 -0.22
CA PRO A 347 24.53 26.00 -0.80
C PRO A 347 26.02 25.76 -0.47
N ASN A 348 26.86 26.80 -0.53
CA ASN A 348 28.29 26.69 -0.26
C ASN A 348 28.61 26.32 1.20
N LEU A 349 27.79 26.80 2.15
CA LEU A 349 27.93 26.42 3.57
C LEU A 349 27.73 24.91 3.73
N ILE A 350 26.68 24.38 3.11
CA ILE A 350 26.30 22.98 3.21
C ILE A 350 27.35 22.10 2.55
N VAL A 351 27.72 22.43 1.30
CA VAL A 351 28.72 21.67 0.54
C VAL A 351 30.08 21.70 1.25
N GLY A 352 30.46 22.86 1.81
CA GLY A 352 31.71 23.03 2.56
C GLY A 352 31.80 22.19 3.84
N MET A 353 30.68 21.72 4.41
CA MET A 353 30.69 20.76 5.52
C MET A 353 31.25 19.40 5.12
N PHE A 354 31.20 19.05 3.83
CA PHE A 354 31.68 17.76 3.31
C PHE A 354 33.15 17.80 2.87
N GLY A 355 33.80 18.96 2.91
CA GLY A 355 35.22 19.14 2.61
C GLY A 355 35.48 20.22 1.57
N GLN A 356 36.76 20.37 1.21
CA GLN A 356 37.24 21.31 0.20
C GLN A 356 37.77 20.55 -1.02
N PRO A 357 37.62 21.08 -2.25
CA PRO A 357 38.09 20.42 -3.47
C PRO A 357 39.61 20.53 -3.63
N THR A 358 40.38 19.75 -2.86
CA THR A 358 41.86 19.81 -2.85
C THR A 358 42.53 19.07 -4.01
N ASN A 359 41.85 18.06 -4.59
CA ASN A 359 42.40 17.18 -5.63
C ASN A 359 41.65 17.30 -6.97
N ILE A 360 41.09 18.48 -7.25
CA ILE A 360 40.32 18.74 -8.48
C ILE A 360 41.07 19.81 -9.29
N PRO A 361 41.31 19.59 -10.60
CA PRO A 361 42.07 20.53 -11.42
C PRO A 361 41.51 21.96 -11.41
N ASN A 362 40.18 22.08 -11.34
CA ASN A 362 39.45 23.35 -11.32
C ASN A 362 38.53 23.44 -10.09
N PRO A 363 39.03 23.95 -8.95
CA PRO A 363 38.22 24.14 -7.74
C PRO A 363 37.00 25.07 -7.93
N ALA A 364 37.09 26.04 -8.86
CA ALA A 364 35.98 26.96 -9.14
C ALA A 364 34.77 26.24 -9.77
N ASP A 365 35.02 25.29 -10.68
CA ASP A 365 33.99 24.51 -11.36
C ASP A 365 33.22 23.62 -10.36
N TYR A 366 33.92 23.12 -9.33
CA TYR A 366 33.31 22.36 -8.24
C TYR A 366 32.26 23.19 -7.49
N TRP A 367 32.64 24.40 -7.05
CA TRP A 367 31.71 25.28 -6.33
C TRP A 367 30.57 25.77 -7.20
N HIS A 368 30.86 26.07 -8.47
CA HIS A 368 29.83 26.49 -9.41
C HIS A 368 28.78 25.39 -9.64
N PHE A 369 29.22 24.16 -9.93
CA PHE A 369 28.29 23.04 -10.12
C PHE A 369 27.56 22.66 -8.83
N ALA A 370 28.20 22.83 -7.66
CA ALA A 370 27.57 22.66 -6.36
C ALA A 370 26.42 23.65 -6.14
N GLU A 371 26.65 24.93 -6.41
CA GLU A 371 25.63 25.98 -6.32
C GLU A 371 24.47 25.70 -7.27
N LEU A 372 24.74 25.35 -8.53
CA LEU A 372 23.71 24.98 -9.50
C LEU A 372 22.92 23.74 -9.05
N THR A 373 23.60 22.72 -8.53
CA THR A 373 22.94 21.48 -8.08
C THR A 373 21.97 21.75 -6.95
N PHE A 374 22.43 22.41 -5.88
CA PHE A 374 21.57 22.71 -4.73
C PHE A 374 20.44 23.66 -5.12
N ARG A 375 20.72 24.66 -5.95
CA ARG A 375 19.69 25.63 -6.35
C ARG A 375 18.66 25.09 -7.32
N ILE A 376 19.06 24.28 -8.28
CA ILE A 376 18.16 23.80 -9.33
C ILE A 376 17.54 22.48 -8.91
N PHE A 377 18.36 21.48 -8.59
CA PHE A 377 17.88 20.11 -8.32
C PHE A 377 16.98 20.06 -7.08
N LEU A 378 17.32 20.83 -6.04
CA LEU A 378 16.57 20.85 -4.77
C LEU A 378 15.59 22.03 -4.64
N SER A 379 15.43 22.87 -5.67
CA SER A 379 14.51 24.03 -5.65
C SER A 379 13.10 23.68 -5.18
N LEU A 380 12.58 22.52 -5.59
CA LEU A 380 11.23 22.05 -5.25
C LEU A 380 11.22 20.90 -4.23
N VAL A 381 12.23 20.78 -3.37
CA VAL A 381 12.26 19.74 -2.32
C VAL A 381 11.00 19.74 -1.44
N THR A 382 10.39 20.92 -1.21
CA THR A 382 9.10 21.04 -0.51
C THR A 382 7.98 20.21 -1.18
N PHE A 383 7.96 20.16 -2.51
CA PHE A 383 6.98 19.36 -3.26
C PHE A 383 7.29 17.87 -3.10
N THR A 384 8.56 17.48 -3.21
CA THR A 384 8.99 16.09 -2.99
C THR A 384 8.60 15.60 -1.60
N CYS A 385 8.81 16.41 -0.56
CA CYS A 385 8.38 16.13 0.81
C CYS A 385 6.86 15.87 0.87
N THR A 386 6.06 16.72 0.22
CA THR A 386 4.59 16.60 0.21
C THR A 386 4.11 15.37 -0.56
N ILE A 387 4.73 15.06 -1.70
CA ILE A 387 4.47 13.85 -2.49
C ILE A 387 4.77 12.61 -1.65
N LYS A 388 5.90 12.58 -0.95
CA LYS A 388 6.29 11.43 -0.13
C LYS A 388 5.36 11.21 1.05
N MET A 389 4.99 12.30 1.74
CA MET A 389 3.97 12.25 2.79
C MET A 389 2.64 11.71 2.25
N THR A 390 2.20 12.20 1.09
CA THR A 390 0.93 11.79 0.47
C THR A 390 0.91 10.30 0.11
N SER A 391 2.01 9.78 -0.45
CA SER A 391 2.14 8.35 -0.75
C SER A 391 2.00 7.47 0.51
N ILE A 392 2.70 7.82 1.59
CA ILE A 392 2.65 7.06 2.86
C ILE A 392 1.28 7.24 3.54
N PHE A 393 0.66 8.41 3.44
CA PHE A 393 -0.71 8.62 3.90
C PHE A 393 -1.69 7.66 3.22
N PHE A 394 -1.62 7.53 1.89
CA PHE A 394 -2.49 6.60 1.14
C PHE A 394 -2.26 5.14 1.51
N GLN A 395 -1.01 4.77 1.80
CA GLN A 395 -0.69 3.45 2.35
C GLN A 395 -1.35 3.26 3.72
N ALA A 396 -1.25 4.24 4.62
CA ALA A 396 -1.80 4.18 5.97
C ALA A 396 -3.34 4.06 5.99
N VAL A 397 -4.06 4.72 5.09
CA VAL A 397 -5.54 4.61 4.97
C VAL A 397 -6.00 3.37 4.18
N GLY A 398 -5.09 2.50 3.73
CA GLY A 398 -5.46 1.28 3.04
C GLY A 398 -5.81 1.47 1.56
N LYS A 399 -5.27 2.49 0.88
CA LYS A 399 -5.49 2.78 -0.55
C LYS A 399 -4.18 2.59 -1.34
N PRO A 400 -3.71 1.34 -1.53
CA PRO A 400 -2.37 1.06 -2.07
C PRO A 400 -2.16 1.56 -3.50
N VAL A 401 -3.18 1.50 -4.35
CA VAL A 401 -3.11 2.03 -5.72
C VAL A 401 -2.79 3.53 -5.71
N HIS A 402 -3.38 4.28 -4.78
CA HIS A 402 -3.12 5.71 -4.68
C HIS A 402 -1.70 5.99 -4.17
N ALA A 403 -1.22 5.18 -3.21
CA ALA A 403 0.15 5.27 -2.72
C ALA A 403 1.18 5.01 -3.82
N VAL A 404 0.95 3.98 -4.64
CA VAL A 404 1.83 3.60 -5.77
C VAL A 404 1.84 4.69 -6.83
N ILE A 405 0.67 5.18 -7.28
CA ILE A 405 0.61 6.26 -8.29
C ILE A 405 1.36 7.48 -7.78
N SER A 406 1.11 7.91 -6.53
CA SER A 406 1.78 9.07 -5.96
C SER A 406 3.32 8.94 -5.92
N SER A 407 3.86 7.74 -5.68
CA SER A 407 5.32 7.53 -5.65
C SER A 407 5.91 7.39 -7.06
N VAL A 408 5.28 6.58 -7.91
CA VAL A 408 5.80 6.22 -9.25
C VAL A 408 5.72 7.39 -10.21
N THR A 409 4.71 8.26 -10.10
CA THR A 409 4.55 9.41 -10.98
C THR A 409 5.80 10.30 -10.97
N ARG A 410 6.24 10.72 -9.78
CA ARG A 410 7.43 11.59 -9.64
C ARG A 410 8.68 10.87 -10.14
N ASP A 411 8.91 9.69 -9.59
CA ASP A 411 10.22 9.07 -9.67
C ASP A 411 10.49 8.31 -10.97
N ILE A 412 9.49 7.61 -11.52
CA ILE A 412 9.65 6.80 -12.74
C ILE A 412 9.01 7.47 -13.94
N ILE A 413 7.74 7.87 -13.85
CA ILE A 413 7.00 8.39 -15.01
C ILE A 413 7.53 9.75 -15.43
N CYS A 414 7.95 10.59 -14.49
CA CYS A 414 8.48 11.91 -14.78
C CYS A 414 10.01 11.94 -14.78
N PHE A 415 10.65 11.64 -13.65
CA PHE A 415 12.09 11.88 -13.49
C PHE A 415 12.95 11.07 -14.46
N VAL A 416 12.72 9.75 -14.63
CA VAL A 416 13.55 8.91 -15.51
C VAL A 416 13.52 9.37 -16.98
N PRO A 417 12.36 9.62 -17.62
CA PRO A 417 12.34 10.20 -18.97
C PRO A 417 13.00 11.58 -19.04
N LEU A 418 12.74 12.46 -18.07
CA LEU A 418 13.28 13.81 -18.08
C LEU A 418 14.82 13.81 -17.96
N VAL A 419 15.39 12.99 -17.08
CA VAL A 419 16.85 12.90 -16.93
C VAL A 419 17.52 12.28 -18.16
N LEU A 420 16.82 11.45 -18.95
CA LEU A 420 17.32 10.90 -20.21
C LEU A 420 17.22 11.88 -21.39
N ILE A 421 16.29 12.83 -21.33
CA ILE A 421 15.94 13.74 -22.43
C ILE A 421 16.60 15.12 -22.26
N LEU A 422 16.45 15.77 -21.11
CA LEU A 422 16.89 17.16 -20.89
C LEU A 422 18.38 17.39 -21.12
N PRO A 423 19.30 16.47 -20.74
CA PRO A 423 20.72 16.68 -21.00
C PRO A 423 21.09 16.79 -22.48
N ARG A 424 20.24 16.29 -23.39
CA ARG A 424 20.45 16.45 -24.85
C ARG A 424 20.37 17.91 -25.29
N PHE A 425 19.68 18.76 -24.54
CA PHE A 425 19.47 20.17 -24.85
C PHE A 425 20.32 21.10 -23.99
N PHE A 426 20.52 20.75 -22.72
CA PHE A 426 21.19 21.62 -21.74
C PHE A 426 22.53 21.06 -21.22
N GLY A 427 23.05 20.01 -21.86
CA GLY A 427 24.28 19.35 -21.40
C GLY A 427 24.10 18.73 -20.00
N VAL A 428 25.17 18.67 -19.21
CA VAL A 428 25.10 18.05 -17.87
C VAL A 428 24.14 18.77 -16.92
N GLU A 429 23.94 20.08 -17.08
CA GLU A 429 22.99 20.86 -16.27
C GLU A 429 21.53 20.45 -16.54
N GLY A 430 21.24 19.87 -17.72
CA GLY A 430 19.93 19.28 -18.01
C GLY A 430 19.51 18.17 -17.05
N VAL A 431 20.48 17.48 -16.41
CA VAL A 431 20.20 16.50 -15.35
C VAL A 431 19.57 17.19 -14.15
N LEU A 432 20.03 18.41 -13.83
CA LEU A 432 19.60 19.17 -12.66
C LEU A 432 18.12 19.59 -12.76
N PHE A 433 17.70 20.00 -13.95
CA PHE A 433 16.32 20.43 -14.23
C PHE A 433 15.30 19.27 -14.22
N ALA A 434 15.75 18.01 -14.29
CA ALA A 434 14.85 16.86 -14.30
C ALA A 434 14.07 16.70 -12.97
N ALA A 435 14.71 16.99 -11.83
CA ALA A 435 14.09 16.91 -10.51
C ALA A 435 12.92 17.89 -10.34
N PRO A 436 13.09 19.22 -10.44
CA PRO A 436 12.00 20.17 -10.24
C PRO A 436 10.87 20.00 -11.27
N ALA A 437 11.19 19.67 -12.52
CA ALA A 437 10.17 19.38 -13.52
C ALA A 437 9.31 18.16 -13.13
N ALA A 438 9.93 17.09 -12.62
CA ALA A 438 9.21 15.92 -12.12
C ALA A 438 8.39 16.23 -10.87
N ASP A 439 8.95 17.00 -9.93
CA ASP A 439 8.27 17.39 -8.70
C ASP A 439 7.02 18.22 -8.98
N PHE A 440 7.08 19.17 -9.94
CA PHE A 440 5.94 20.00 -10.31
C PHE A 440 4.76 19.16 -10.85
N ILE A 441 5.03 18.25 -11.79
CA ILE A 441 3.99 17.39 -12.39
C ILE A 441 3.41 16.45 -11.33
N ALA A 442 4.26 15.81 -10.54
CA ALA A 442 3.82 14.86 -9.54
C ALA A 442 3.05 15.52 -8.39
N MET A 443 3.37 16.78 -8.05
CA MET A 443 2.62 17.54 -7.05
C MET A 443 1.17 17.77 -7.48
N ILE A 444 0.92 18.06 -8.76
CA ILE A 444 -0.45 18.19 -9.30
C ILE A 444 -1.23 16.89 -9.12
N VAL A 445 -0.59 15.75 -9.45
CA VAL A 445 -1.19 14.42 -9.29
C VAL A 445 -1.46 14.11 -7.81
N ALA A 446 -0.49 14.34 -6.93
CA ALA A 446 -0.64 14.09 -5.49
C ALA A 446 -1.79 14.94 -4.90
N VAL A 447 -1.82 16.24 -5.17
CA VAL A 447 -2.87 17.16 -4.68
C VAL A 447 -4.24 16.76 -5.20
N SER A 448 -4.38 16.48 -6.50
CA SER A 448 -5.67 16.10 -7.09
C SER A 448 -6.23 14.82 -6.46
N MET A 449 -5.38 13.81 -6.25
CA MET A 449 -5.74 12.56 -5.61
C MET A 449 -6.13 12.77 -4.15
N THR A 450 -5.34 13.55 -3.38
CA THR A 450 -5.66 13.82 -1.99
C THR A 450 -6.95 14.60 -1.84
N VAL A 451 -7.18 15.63 -2.66
CA VAL A 451 -8.44 16.41 -2.62
C VAL A 451 -9.64 15.53 -2.95
N SER A 452 -9.54 14.69 -3.99
CA SER A 452 -10.58 13.74 -4.35
C SER A 452 -10.91 12.78 -3.20
N PHE A 453 -9.88 12.17 -2.61
CA PHE A 453 -10.02 11.26 -1.47
C PHE A 453 -10.61 11.96 -0.23
N MET A 454 -10.11 13.15 0.12
CA MET A 454 -10.61 13.90 1.28
C MET A 454 -12.07 14.29 1.13
N ARG A 455 -12.54 14.53 -0.10
CA ARG A 455 -13.95 14.80 -0.41
C ARG A 455 -14.81 13.54 -0.38
N SER A 456 -14.26 12.35 -0.62
CA SER A 456 -14.99 11.08 -0.54
C SER A 456 -15.11 10.57 0.90
N LEU A 457 -14.20 10.97 1.81
CA LEU A 457 -14.26 10.60 3.23
C LEU A 457 -15.56 11.08 3.88
N GLY A 458 -16.35 10.13 4.39
CA GLY A 458 -17.66 10.37 5.02
C GLY A 458 -18.84 10.46 4.05
N LYS A 459 -18.61 10.34 2.72
CA LYS A 459 -19.69 10.22 1.72
C LYS A 459 -20.15 8.78 1.47
N GLU A 460 -19.43 7.79 1.97
CA GLU A 460 -19.87 6.37 1.99
C GLU A 460 -20.98 6.11 3.03
N THR A 461 -21.71 7.15 3.46
CA THR A 461 -22.69 7.08 4.54
C THR A 461 -24.01 7.75 4.14
N GLU A 462 -24.61 7.28 3.04
CA GLU A 462 -26.03 6.89 3.15
C GLU A 462 -26.06 5.43 3.57
N ILE A 463 -25.72 5.19 4.83
CA ILE A 463 -26.24 4.06 5.56
C ILE A 463 -27.73 4.38 5.69
N VAL A 464 -28.56 3.69 4.90
CA VAL A 464 -29.95 3.49 5.29
C VAL A 464 -29.89 3.03 6.73
N GLU A 465 -30.47 3.81 7.65
CA GLU A 465 -30.57 3.50 9.07
C GLU A 465 -30.86 2.02 9.29
N PRO A 466 -30.39 1.43 10.41
CA PRO A 466 -30.73 0.06 10.77
C PRO A 466 -32.25 -0.04 10.97
N THR A 467 -32.98 -0.22 9.87
CA THR A 467 -34.33 -0.73 9.89
C THR A 467 -34.15 -2.18 10.26
N ASN A 468 -34.28 -2.47 11.57
CA ASN A 468 -34.31 -3.80 12.19
C ASN A 468 -33.85 -4.91 11.24
N LEU A 469 -32.56 -5.28 11.31
CA LEU A 469 -31.97 -6.44 10.62
C LEU A 469 -32.51 -7.77 11.16
N ALA A 470 -33.75 -7.79 11.65
CA ALA A 470 -34.51 -8.99 11.85
C ALA A 470 -35.15 -9.38 10.51
N LEU A 471 -35.17 -10.69 10.24
CA LEU A 471 -35.97 -11.22 9.13
C LEU A 471 -37.42 -10.74 9.32
N LYS A 472 -37.98 -10.12 8.29
CA LYS A 472 -39.33 -9.54 8.34
C LYS A 472 -40.35 -10.68 8.34
N PRO A 473 -41.30 -10.73 9.29
CA PRO A 473 -42.32 -11.75 9.31
C PRO A 473 -43.09 -11.74 7.99
N SER A 474 -43.35 -12.93 7.45
CA SER A 474 -44.05 -13.09 6.17
C SER A 474 -45.16 -14.14 6.27
N LYS A 475 -46.00 -14.18 5.23
CA LYS A 475 -47.08 -15.15 5.02
C LYS A 475 -46.63 -16.23 4.05
N LYS A 476 -47.10 -17.47 4.19
CA LYS A 476 -46.92 -18.49 3.14
C LYS A 476 -47.51 -17.99 1.82
N GLY A 477 -46.78 -18.20 0.72
CA GLY A 477 -47.17 -17.70 -0.60
C GLY A 477 -46.01 -17.82 -1.59
N VAL A 478 -45.75 -16.80 -2.42
CA VAL A 478 -44.80 -16.90 -3.54
C VAL A 478 -43.42 -16.34 -3.19
N LEU A 479 -42.37 -17.05 -3.62
CA LEU A 479 -40.99 -16.57 -3.59
C LEU A 479 -40.66 -15.96 -4.94
N ILE A 480 -40.26 -14.69 -4.97
CA ILE A 480 -39.95 -13.98 -6.21
C ILE A 480 -38.47 -13.65 -6.21
N THR A 481 -37.73 -14.18 -7.19
CA THR A 481 -36.32 -13.87 -7.40
C THR A 481 -36.17 -12.99 -8.63
N ILE A 482 -35.33 -11.96 -8.53
CA ILE A 482 -35.09 -11.02 -9.62
C ILE A 482 -33.60 -10.98 -9.93
N ALA A 483 -33.22 -11.42 -11.13
CA ALA A 483 -31.94 -11.15 -11.75
C ALA A 483 -32.09 -9.94 -12.70
N ARG A 484 -31.02 -9.17 -12.93
CA ARG A 484 -31.14 -7.90 -13.67
C ARG A 484 -29.84 -7.33 -14.19
N GLU A 485 -29.94 -6.67 -15.32
CA GLU A 485 -28.88 -5.86 -15.90
C GLU A 485 -28.59 -4.57 -15.10
N HIS A 486 -27.39 -4.03 -15.21
CA HIS A 486 -27.04 -2.76 -14.58
C HIS A 486 -27.72 -1.58 -15.28
N GLY A 487 -28.46 -0.74 -14.56
CA GLY A 487 -29.22 0.37 -15.16
C GLY A 487 -30.63 0.01 -15.64
N SER A 488 -31.09 -1.24 -15.50
CA SER A 488 -32.46 -1.66 -15.87
C SER A 488 -33.54 -1.34 -14.81
N ALA A 489 -33.25 -0.49 -13.83
CA ALA A 489 -34.16 -0.18 -12.71
C ALA A 489 -34.73 -1.40 -11.95
N GLY A 490 -34.12 -2.60 -12.06
CA GLY A 490 -34.68 -3.81 -11.47
C GLY A 490 -34.77 -3.81 -9.94
N LYS A 491 -34.05 -2.90 -9.25
CA LYS A 491 -34.23 -2.67 -7.79
C LYS A 491 -35.58 -2.01 -7.53
N GLN A 492 -35.90 -0.96 -8.28
CA GLN A 492 -37.13 -0.20 -8.16
C GLN A 492 -38.34 -1.06 -8.52
N VAL A 493 -38.25 -1.84 -9.61
CA VAL A 493 -39.30 -2.79 -10.00
C VAL A 493 -39.55 -3.82 -8.90
N GLY A 494 -38.50 -4.45 -8.36
CA GLY A 494 -38.66 -5.42 -7.27
C GLY A 494 -39.29 -4.83 -6.01
N LYS A 495 -38.96 -3.58 -5.67
CA LYS A 495 -39.57 -2.87 -4.55
C LYS A 495 -41.07 -2.61 -4.79
N ALA A 496 -41.43 -2.12 -5.97
CA ALA A 496 -42.81 -1.88 -6.35
C ALA A 496 -43.66 -3.18 -6.36
N VAL A 497 -43.09 -4.30 -6.83
CA VAL A 497 -43.75 -5.62 -6.77
C VAL A 497 -44.00 -6.04 -5.31
N ALA A 498 -43.00 -5.89 -4.44
CA ALA A 498 -43.11 -6.23 -3.02
C ALA A 498 -44.19 -5.39 -2.30
N GLU A 499 -44.26 -4.10 -2.61
CA GLU A 499 -45.28 -3.18 -2.08
C GLU A 499 -46.70 -3.55 -2.56
N LYS A 500 -46.88 -3.82 -3.86
CA LYS A 500 -48.20 -4.24 -4.42
C LYS A 500 -48.70 -5.55 -3.84
N LEU A 501 -47.81 -6.50 -3.55
CA LEU A 501 -48.16 -7.81 -2.97
C LEU A 501 -48.22 -7.81 -1.43
N ASN A 502 -47.80 -6.71 -0.81
CA ASN A 502 -47.62 -6.57 0.62
C ASN A 502 -46.77 -7.71 1.21
N ILE A 503 -45.55 -7.88 0.69
CA ILE A 503 -44.56 -8.88 1.12
C ILE A 503 -43.17 -8.24 1.33
N PRO A 504 -42.30 -8.86 2.14
CA PRO A 504 -40.93 -8.37 2.35
C PRO A 504 -40.09 -8.26 1.06
N PHE A 505 -39.32 -7.17 0.98
CA PHE A 505 -38.31 -6.93 -0.06
C PHE A 505 -36.90 -7.04 0.52
N TYR A 506 -36.03 -7.81 -0.15
CA TYR A 506 -34.63 -8.01 0.19
C TYR A 506 -33.72 -7.72 -1.00
N TYR A 507 -32.72 -6.87 -0.78
CA TYR A 507 -31.67 -6.55 -1.75
C TYR A 507 -30.28 -6.55 -1.11
N LYS A 508 -29.87 -5.46 -0.44
CA LYS A 508 -28.55 -5.37 0.20
C LYS A 508 -28.52 -6.03 1.58
N GLU A 509 -29.71 -6.27 2.14
CA GLU A 509 -29.94 -6.85 3.45
C GLU A 509 -29.47 -8.32 3.49
N VAL A 510 -29.58 -9.07 2.38
CA VAL A 510 -29.11 -10.46 2.28
C VAL A 510 -27.61 -10.57 2.59
N ALA A 511 -26.80 -9.70 1.98
CA ALA A 511 -25.35 -9.67 2.23
C ALA A 511 -25.00 -9.20 3.65
N ALA A 512 -25.83 -8.32 4.22
CA ALA A 512 -25.67 -7.84 5.59
C ALA A 512 -25.95 -8.93 6.63
N LEU A 513 -27.06 -9.64 6.47
CA LEU A 513 -27.45 -10.78 7.30
C LEU A 513 -26.42 -11.91 7.20
N ALA A 514 -25.89 -12.17 5.99
CA ALA A 514 -24.88 -13.21 5.78
C ALA A 514 -23.57 -12.86 6.49
N ALA A 515 -23.21 -11.59 6.56
CA ALA A 515 -22.02 -11.13 7.25
C ALA A 515 -22.16 -11.25 8.77
N GLU A 516 -23.33 -10.91 9.30
CA GLU A 516 -23.65 -11.04 10.72
C GLU A 516 -23.61 -12.51 11.18
N GLU A 517 -24.22 -13.42 10.41
CA GLU A 517 -24.32 -14.84 10.80
C GLU A 517 -23.00 -15.62 10.59
N SER A 518 -22.21 -15.28 9.57
CA SER A 518 -20.90 -15.91 9.32
C SER A 518 -19.74 -15.30 10.11
N GLY A 519 -19.94 -14.12 10.72
CA GLY A 519 -18.87 -13.34 11.37
C GLY A 519 -17.86 -12.72 10.39
N LEU A 520 -18.15 -12.74 9.08
CA LEU A 520 -17.33 -12.10 8.05
C LEU A 520 -17.65 -10.60 7.95
N HIS A 521 -16.68 -9.79 7.50
CA HIS A 521 -16.89 -8.35 7.37
C HIS A 521 -17.97 -8.04 6.31
N ARG A 522 -18.93 -7.18 6.65
CA ARG A 522 -20.07 -6.83 5.78
C ARG A 522 -19.65 -6.36 4.39
N GLU A 523 -18.59 -5.57 4.32
CA GLU A 523 -18.04 -5.04 3.07
C GLU A 523 -17.37 -6.14 2.23
N PHE A 524 -16.75 -7.13 2.87
CA PHE A 524 -16.19 -8.28 2.16
C PHE A 524 -17.29 -9.10 1.48
N ILE A 525 -18.41 -9.33 2.18
CA ILE A 525 -19.56 -10.05 1.61
C ILE A 525 -20.30 -9.22 0.55
N SER A 526 -20.42 -7.90 0.73
CA SER A 526 -21.06 -7.03 -0.26
C SER A 526 -20.30 -7.00 -1.58
N ASP A 527 -18.96 -7.09 -1.52
CA ASP A 527 -18.08 -6.85 -2.65
C ASP A 527 -17.70 -8.12 -3.43
N ILE A 528 -18.19 -9.30 -3.04
CA ILE A 528 -17.90 -10.56 -3.76
C ILE A 528 -18.22 -10.44 -5.26
N ASN A 529 -19.26 -9.68 -5.61
CA ASN A 529 -19.69 -9.44 -6.99
C ASN A 529 -19.34 -8.05 -7.52
N ALA A 530 -18.53 -7.27 -6.79
CA ALA A 530 -18.15 -5.92 -7.17
C ALA A 530 -16.63 -5.78 -7.18
N ASN A 531 -16.07 -5.44 -8.34
CA ASN A 531 -14.72 -4.85 -8.50
C ASN A 531 -13.47 -5.75 -8.40
N SER A 532 -13.46 -6.98 -8.92
CA SER A 532 -12.19 -7.66 -9.23
C SER A 532 -11.68 -7.38 -10.66
N PRO A 533 -10.37 -7.41 -10.92
CA PRO A 533 -9.81 -7.45 -12.27
C PRO A 533 -10.29 -8.70 -13.03
N GLN A 534 -10.74 -8.55 -14.29
CA GLN A 534 -11.29 -9.63 -15.12
C GLN A 534 -10.42 -10.89 -15.17
N LEU A 535 -9.09 -10.73 -15.26
CA LEU A 535 -8.15 -11.83 -15.48
C LEU A 535 -8.02 -12.81 -14.29
N LEU A 536 -8.48 -12.43 -13.09
CA LEU A 536 -8.28 -13.21 -11.86
C LEU A 536 -9.59 -13.48 -11.11
N HIS A 537 -10.74 -13.23 -11.74
CA HIS A 537 -12.02 -13.31 -11.04
C HIS A 537 -12.39 -14.74 -10.65
N ASP A 538 -12.17 -15.73 -11.53
CA ASP A 538 -12.41 -17.15 -11.22
C ASP A 538 -11.46 -17.66 -10.12
N LEU A 539 -10.21 -17.21 -10.15
CA LEU A 539 -9.21 -17.46 -9.08
C LEU A 539 -9.61 -16.82 -7.75
N TYR A 540 -10.26 -15.65 -7.77
CA TYR A 540 -10.78 -14.98 -6.59
C TYR A 540 -12.01 -15.70 -6.02
N LEU A 541 -12.97 -16.09 -6.87
CA LEU A 541 -14.19 -16.80 -6.49
C LEU A 541 -13.89 -18.21 -5.95
N SER A 542 -12.82 -18.85 -6.42
CA SER A 542 -12.36 -20.15 -5.93
C SER A 542 -11.59 -20.10 -4.58
N THR A 543 -11.32 -18.91 -4.03
CA THR A 543 -10.67 -18.82 -2.71
C THR A 543 -11.59 -19.30 -1.59
N SER A 544 -11.03 -20.00 -0.60
CA SER A 544 -11.80 -20.59 0.51
C SER A 544 -12.63 -19.58 1.29
N VAL A 545 -12.15 -18.34 1.45
CA VAL A 545 -12.87 -17.28 2.18
C VAL A 545 -14.06 -16.76 1.36
N VAL A 546 -13.91 -16.65 0.04
CA VAL A 546 -15.00 -16.25 -0.85
C VAL A 546 -16.04 -17.36 -0.94
N GLN A 547 -15.62 -18.63 -1.01
CA GLN A 547 -16.52 -19.78 -0.94
C GLN A 547 -17.31 -19.83 0.37
N GLN A 548 -16.67 -19.60 1.52
CA GLN A 548 -17.37 -19.47 2.80
C GLN A 548 -18.43 -18.35 2.79
N ALA A 549 -18.11 -17.22 2.15
CA ALA A 549 -19.03 -16.10 2.05
C ALA A 549 -20.19 -16.37 1.08
N ILE A 550 -19.96 -17.11 -0.01
CA ILE A 550 -20.99 -17.62 -0.91
C ILE A 550 -21.92 -18.58 -0.14
N THR A 551 -21.37 -19.57 0.54
CA THR A 551 -22.16 -20.51 1.36
C THR A 551 -23.00 -19.78 2.42
N ALA A 552 -22.43 -18.77 3.09
CA ALA A 552 -23.18 -17.95 4.04
C ALA A 552 -24.33 -17.18 3.37
N GLN A 553 -24.11 -16.61 2.17
CA GLN A 553 -25.17 -15.95 1.41
C GLN A 553 -26.29 -16.93 1.02
N GLU A 554 -25.95 -18.14 0.56
CA GLU A 554 -26.94 -19.16 0.22
C GLU A 554 -27.80 -19.56 1.42
N GLN A 555 -27.18 -19.77 2.58
CA GLN A 555 -27.88 -20.10 3.82
C GLN A 555 -28.88 -19.01 4.22
N ILE A 556 -28.49 -17.74 4.12
CA ILE A 556 -29.40 -16.62 4.38
C ILE A 556 -30.54 -16.55 3.38
N ILE A 557 -30.27 -16.76 2.09
CA ILE A 557 -31.32 -16.75 1.06
C ILE A 557 -32.37 -17.83 1.36
N ARG A 558 -31.94 -19.04 1.74
CA ARG A 558 -32.84 -20.12 2.15
C ARG A 558 -33.61 -19.77 3.42
N LYS A 559 -32.93 -19.24 4.43
CA LYS A 559 -33.56 -18.80 5.70
C LYS A 559 -34.60 -17.70 5.49
N ILE A 560 -34.37 -16.76 4.56
CA ILE A 560 -35.35 -15.77 4.15
C ILE A 560 -36.56 -16.44 3.49
N ALA A 561 -36.32 -17.36 2.56
CA ALA A 561 -37.38 -18.08 1.85
C ALA A 561 -38.24 -18.96 2.77
N ASP A 562 -37.64 -19.58 3.79
CA ASP A 562 -38.32 -20.43 4.77
C ASP A 562 -39.31 -19.66 5.66
N GLN A 563 -39.17 -18.33 5.76
CA GLN A 563 -40.12 -17.47 6.48
C GLN A 563 -41.42 -17.18 5.70
N GLY A 564 -41.46 -17.49 4.40
CA GLY A 564 -42.62 -17.28 3.55
C GLY A 564 -42.34 -16.36 2.37
N SER A 565 -43.39 -15.71 1.87
CA SER A 565 -43.37 -14.94 0.63
C SER A 565 -42.38 -13.78 0.70
N CYS A 566 -41.57 -13.56 -0.34
CA CYS A 566 -40.66 -12.42 -0.38
C CYS A 566 -40.20 -12.12 -1.80
N VAL A 567 -39.69 -10.91 -2.01
CA VAL A 567 -38.93 -10.54 -3.21
C VAL A 567 -37.46 -10.45 -2.86
N ILE A 568 -36.61 -11.24 -3.52
CA ILE A 568 -35.15 -11.23 -3.37
C ILE A 568 -34.53 -10.80 -4.70
N VAL A 569 -33.62 -9.81 -4.65
CA VAL A 569 -32.99 -9.31 -5.87
C VAL A 569 -31.48 -9.54 -5.92
N GLY A 570 -31.04 -10.30 -6.93
CA GLY A 570 -29.65 -10.63 -7.22
C GLY A 570 -29.13 -11.84 -6.44
N ARG A 571 -27.79 -11.91 -6.30
CA ARG A 571 -27.07 -12.94 -5.52
C ARG A 571 -27.38 -14.39 -5.94
N ALA A 572 -27.64 -14.60 -7.23
CA ALA A 572 -28.01 -15.90 -7.80
C ALA A 572 -29.19 -16.59 -7.05
N ALA A 573 -30.07 -15.80 -6.41
CA ALA A 573 -31.16 -16.34 -5.61
C ALA A 573 -32.11 -17.25 -6.42
N ASP A 574 -32.24 -16.98 -7.72
CA ASP A 574 -32.98 -17.80 -8.68
C ASP A 574 -32.44 -19.24 -8.76
N TYR A 575 -31.12 -19.41 -8.73
CA TYR A 575 -30.48 -20.72 -8.73
C TYR A 575 -30.46 -21.35 -7.32
N VAL A 576 -30.18 -20.56 -6.29
CA VAL A 576 -30.12 -21.04 -4.89
C VAL A 576 -31.47 -21.63 -4.45
N LEU A 577 -32.58 -21.00 -4.87
CA LEU A 577 -33.94 -21.41 -4.52
C LEU A 577 -34.59 -22.34 -5.57
N ARG A 578 -33.87 -22.86 -6.56
CA ARG A 578 -34.44 -23.66 -7.67
C ARG A 578 -35.24 -24.90 -7.25
N GLU A 579 -34.90 -25.48 -6.10
CA GLU A 579 -35.56 -26.67 -5.54
C GLU A 579 -36.81 -26.32 -4.72
N TYR A 580 -37.09 -25.02 -4.49
CA TYR A 580 -38.30 -24.59 -3.79
C TYR A 580 -39.48 -24.62 -4.76
N GLU A 581 -40.57 -25.29 -4.35
CA GLU A 581 -41.72 -25.46 -5.25
C GLU A 581 -42.33 -24.13 -5.68
N ASN A 582 -42.41 -23.13 -4.79
CA ASN A 582 -43.12 -21.86 -4.96
C ASN A 582 -42.25 -20.67 -5.43
N VAL A 583 -41.12 -20.94 -6.11
CA VAL A 583 -40.24 -19.89 -6.65
C VAL A 583 -40.65 -19.44 -8.06
N ILE A 584 -40.61 -18.14 -8.29
CA ILE A 584 -40.76 -17.50 -9.60
C ILE A 584 -39.48 -16.69 -9.87
N ARG A 585 -38.85 -16.98 -11.01
CA ARG A 585 -37.55 -16.45 -11.41
C ARG A 585 -37.75 -15.43 -12.52
N ILE A 586 -37.37 -14.19 -12.26
CA ILE A 586 -37.60 -13.06 -13.18
C ILE A 586 -36.26 -12.47 -13.59
N PHE A 587 -36.09 -12.19 -14.89
CA PHE A 587 -34.95 -11.44 -15.40
C PHE A 587 -35.39 -10.09 -15.97
N ILE A 588 -34.80 -9.01 -15.46
CA ILE A 588 -35.12 -7.63 -15.89
C ILE A 588 -33.97 -7.06 -16.72
N TYR A 589 -34.25 -6.78 -17.98
CA TYR A 589 -33.31 -6.19 -18.95
C TYR A 589 -33.82 -4.85 -19.47
N ALA A 590 -33.00 -4.12 -20.22
CA ALA A 590 -33.44 -2.95 -20.98
C ALA A 590 -32.49 -2.64 -22.15
N PRO A 591 -32.95 -1.88 -23.16
CA PRO A 591 -32.09 -1.35 -24.21
C PRO A 591 -30.90 -0.55 -23.63
N GLU A 592 -29.73 -0.66 -24.26
CA GLU A 592 -28.49 -0.03 -23.79
C GLU A 592 -28.66 1.49 -23.59
N GLU A 593 -29.36 2.18 -24.51
CA GLU A 593 -29.62 3.62 -24.40
C GLU A 593 -30.40 4.00 -23.14
N TYR A 594 -31.43 3.22 -22.79
CA TYR A 594 -32.22 3.42 -21.58
C TYR A 594 -31.35 3.23 -20.33
N ARG A 595 -30.53 2.18 -20.33
CA ARG A 595 -29.65 1.84 -19.21
C ARG A 595 -28.58 2.91 -19.01
N VAL A 596 -27.96 3.38 -20.09
CA VAL A 596 -26.98 4.47 -20.08
C VAL A 596 -27.62 5.74 -19.54
N GLY A 597 -28.80 6.12 -20.04
CA GLY A 597 -29.54 7.28 -19.54
C GLY A 597 -29.82 7.19 -18.04
N LYS A 598 -30.27 6.03 -17.55
CA LYS A 598 -30.51 5.81 -16.11
C LYS A 598 -29.25 5.83 -15.26
N VAL A 599 -28.14 5.27 -15.75
CA VAL A 599 -26.86 5.32 -15.03
C VAL A 599 -26.34 6.75 -14.94
N MET A 600 -26.42 7.52 -16.02
CA MET A 600 -26.05 8.94 -16.01
C MET A 600 -26.92 9.75 -15.06
N GLU A 601 -28.24 9.53 -15.06
CA GLU A 601 -29.19 10.21 -14.16
C GLU A 601 -28.90 9.92 -12.68
N VAL A 602 -28.61 8.67 -12.34
CA VAL A 602 -28.44 8.22 -10.95
C VAL A 602 -27.04 8.51 -10.39
N TYR A 603 -26.00 8.34 -11.20
CA TYR A 603 -24.61 8.41 -10.75
C TYR A 603 -23.88 9.68 -11.19
N GLY A 604 -24.44 10.47 -12.11
CA GLY A 604 -23.78 11.65 -12.66
C GLY A 604 -22.64 11.34 -13.61
N ASP A 605 -22.55 10.09 -14.08
CA ASP A 605 -21.51 9.61 -14.99
C ASP A 605 -21.60 10.30 -16.36
N THR A 606 -20.46 10.48 -17.03
CA THR A 606 -20.46 10.77 -18.47
C THR A 606 -20.96 9.56 -19.27
N LYS A 607 -21.41 9.76 -20.52
CA LYS A 607 -21.86 8.65 -21.38
C LYS A 607 -20.82 7.52 -21.50
N ALA A 608 -19.53 7.88 -21.60
CA ALA A 608 -18.44 6.91 -21.71
C ALA A 608 -18.22 6.14 -20.39
N GLU A 609 -18.29 6.82 -19.24
CA GLU A 609 -18.19 6.19 -17.92
C GLU A 609 -19.39 5.27 -17.65
N ALA A 610 -20.60 5.70 -18.01
CA ALA A 610 -21.82 4.92 -17.86
C ALA A 610 -21.75 3.60 -18.64
N ILE A 611 -21.32 3.63 -19.91
CA ILE A 611 -21.12 2.41 -20.73
C ILE A 611 -20.10 1.48 -20.08
N LYS A 612 -18.97 2.03 -19.61
CA LYS A 612 -17.92 1.24 -18.94
C LYS A 612 -18.40 0.61 -17.64
N ASN A 613 -19.15 1.35 -16.82
CA ASN A 613 -19.72 0.88 -15.56
C ASN A 613 -20.78 -0.20 -15.79
N ILE A 614 -21.61 -0.05 -16.81
CA ILE A 614 -22.57 -1.06 -17.25
C ILE A 614 -21.86 -2.37 -17.59
N ARG A 615 -20.89 -2.35 -18.52
CA ARG A 615 -20.17 -3.56 -18.94
C ARG A 615 -19.49 -4.24 -17.77
N ARG A 616 -18.73 -3.48 -16.97
CA ARG A 616 -18.02 -4.00 -15.80
C ARG A 616 -18.97 -4.64 -14.79
N SER A 617 -20.13 -4.01 -14.52
CA SER A 617 -21.08 -4.53 -13.54
C SER A 617 -21.82 -5.77 -14.03
N ASP A 618 -22.12 -5.87 -15.32
CA ASP A 618 -22.82 -7.03 -15.88
C ASP A 618 -21.89 -8.23 -16.00
N GLU A 619 -20.65 -8.03 -16.44
CA GLU A 619 -19.63 -9.08 -16.49
C GLU A 619 -19.36 -9.67 -15.09
N ALA A 620 -19.24 -8.81 -14.07
CA ALA A 620 -19.06 -9.27 -12.69
C ALA A 620 -20.27 -10.07 -12.17
N ARG A 621 -21.50 -9.71 -12.57
CA ARG A 621 -22.71 -10.49 -12.23
C ARG A 621 -22.75 -11.81 -12.97
N ALA A 622 -22.40 -11.81 -14.25
CA ALA A 622 -22.38 -13.00 -15.09
C ALA A 622 -21.38 -14.03 -14.56
N ALA A 623 -20.16 -13.60 -14.21
CA ALA A 623 -19.14 -14.49 -13.68
C ALA A 623 -19.47 -15.01 -12.27
N TYR A 624 -19.98 -14.14 -11.38
CA TYR A 624 -20.49 -14.60 -10.09
C TYR A 624 -21.60 -15.64 -10.24
N TYR A 625 -22.56 -15.41 -11.14
CA TYR A 625 -23.64 -16.35 -11.44
C TYR A 625 -23.10 -17.68 -11.97
N HIS A 626 -22.17 -17.63 -12.92
CA HIS A 626 -21.51 -18.81 -13.48
C HIS A 626 -20.80 -19.62 -12.38
N SER A 627 -20.06 -18.97 -11.47
CA SER A 627 -19.34 -19.66 -10.39
C SER A 627 -20.22 -20.42 -9.40
N ILE A 628 -21.50 -20.07 -9.32
CA ILE A 628 -22.47 -20.71 -8.41
C ILE A 628 -23.32 -21.74 -9.14
N SER A 629 -23.68 -21.46 -10.38
CA SER A 629 -24.70 -22.24 -11.12
C SER A 629 -24.13 -23.12 -12.23
N ASP A 630 -22.91 -22.85 -12.69
CA ASP A 630 -22.36 -23.32 -13.97
C ASP A 630 -23.26 -22.99 -15.19
N MET A 631 -24.19 -22.04 -15.03
CA MET A 631 -25.12 -21.60 -16.07
C MET A 631 -24.77 -20.21 -16.59
N ARG A 632 -25.27 -19.89 -17.78
CA ARG A 632 -25.12 -18.57 -18.39
C ARG A 632 -26.15 -17.59 -17.82
N TRP A 633 -25.67 -16.48 -17.27
CA TRP A 633 -26.53 -15.41 -16.76
C TRP A 633 -27.32 -14.73 -17.89
N GLY A 634 -28.62 -14.50 -17.67
CA GLY A 634 -29.51 -13.91 -18.68
C GLY A 634 -30.05 -14.89 -19.74
N GLU A 635 -29.70 -16.17 -19.68
CA GLU A 635 -30.24 -17.19 -20.58
C GLU A 635 -31.73 -17.41 -20.30
N ALA A 636 -32.58 -17.36 -21.33
CA ALA A 636 -34.04 -17.32 -21.17
C ALA A 636 -34.60 -18.53 -20.41
N HIS A 637 -34.02 -19.72 -20.61
CA HIS A 637 -34.46 -20.97 -19.99
C HIS A 637 -34.25 -21.02 -18.46
N ASN A 638 -33.47 -20.10 -17.90
CA ASN A 638 -33.22 -20.03 -16.46
C ASN A 638 -34.33 -19.27 -15.71
N TYR A 639 -35.21 -18.57 -16.43
CA TYR A 639 -36.20 -17.65 -15.86
C TYR A 639 -37.61 -17.98 -16.34
N ASP A 640 -38.59 -17.73 -15.48
CA ASP A 640 -40.02 -17.93 -15.78
C ASP A 640 -40.63 -16.70 -16.48
N LEU A 641 -40.02 -15.53 -16.31
CA LEU A 641 -40.42 -14.27 -16.96
C LEU A 641 -39.21 -13.39 -17.26
N LEU A 642 -39.10 -12.92 -18.51
CA LEU A 642 -38.17 -11.87 -18.91
C LEU A 642 -38.98 -10.60 -19.19
N ILE A 643 -38.54 -9.47 -18.65
CA ILE A 643 -39.25 -8.19 -18.80
C ILE A 643 -38.30 -7.05 -19.16
N ASP A 644 -38.67 -6.31 -20.20
CA ASP A 644 -38.00 -5.09 -20.61
C ASP A 644 -38.47 -3.94 -19.71
N SER A 645 -37.54 -3.36 -18.95
CA SER A 645 -37.80 -2.26 -18.01
C SER A 645 -37.99 -0.88 -18.62
N SER A 646 -37.77 -0.74 -19.93
CA SER A 646 -37.99 0.53 -20.65
C SER A 646 -39.45 0.97 -20.68
N ILE A 647 -40.40 0.06 -20.43
CA ILE A 647 -41.84 0.36 -20.34
C ILE A 647 -42.23 1.12 -19.06
N GLY A 648 -41.31 1.24 -18.09
CA GLY A 648 -41.51 1.96 -16.83
C GLY A 648 -41.69 1.05 -15.61
N VAL A 649 -41.26 1.53 -14.44
CA VAL A 649 -41.21 0.75 -13.18
C VAL A 649 -42.59 0.23 -12.76
N GLU A 650 -43.61 1.09 -12.79
CA GLU A 650 -44.97 0.73 -12.38
C GLU A 650 -45.63 -0.26 -13.34
N GLN A 651 -45.40 -0.09 -14.65
CA GLN A 651 -45.89 -0.98 -15.70
C GLN A 651 -45.23 -2.36 -15.58
N CYS A 652 -43.92 -2.42 -15.34
CA CYS A 652 -43.23 -3.68 -15.08
C CYS A 652 -43.77 -4.38 -13.82
N ALA A 653 -43.97 -3.63 -12.74
CA ALA A 653 -44.51 -4.19 -11.51
C ALA A 653 -45.93 -4.75 -11.71
N ALA A 654 -46.79 -4.02 -12.44
CA ALA A 654 -48.12 -4.48 -12.79
C ALA A 654 -48.10 -5.75 -13.66
N ALA A 655 -47.23 -5.81 -14.67
CA ALA A 655 -47.07 -6.99 -15.53
C ALA A 655 -46.60 -8.22 -14.73
N ILE A 656 -45.63 -8.04 -13.83
CA ILE A 656 -45.17 -9.10 -12.93
C ILE A 656 -46.32 -9.57 -12.03
N CYS A 657 -47.06 -8.66 -11.39
CA CYS A 657 -48.21 -9.04 -10.55
C CYS A 657 -49.29 -9.80 -11.35
N SER A 658 -49.59 -9.37 -12.58
CA SER A 658 -50.53 -10.07 -13.46
C SER A 658 -50.06 -11.47 -13.83
N PHE A 659 -48.77 -11.63 -14.15
CA PHE A 659 -48.17 -12.94 -14.41
C PHE A 659 -48.28 -13.88 -13.20
N LEU A 660 -47.99 -13.36 -12.00
CA LEU A 660 -48.09 -14.12 -10.75
C LEU A 660 -49.53 -14.59 -10.48
N ASN A 661 -50.54 -13.77 -10.76
CA ASN A 661 -51.95 -14.16 -10.62
C ASN A 661 -52.33 -15.31 -11.56
N CYS A 662 -51.84 -15.28 -12.81
CA CYS A 662 -52.05 -16.37 -13.77
C CYS A 662 -51.34 -17.67 -13.32
N PHE A 663 -50.14 -17.54 -12.75
CA PHE A 663 -49.36 -18.69 -12.28
C PHE A 663 -50.00 -19.35 -11.05
N HIS A 664 -50.58 -18.56 -10.14
CA HIS A 664 -51.26 -19.06 -8.95
C HIS A 664 -52.52 -19.88 -9.29
N ASN A 665 -53.23 -19.52 -10.36
CA ASN A 665 -54.41 -20.24 -10.84
C ASN A 665 -54.10 -21.60 -11.51
N LYS A 666 -52.83 -21.88 -11.86
CA LYS A 666 -52.41 -23.15 -12.47
C LYS A 666 -52.07 -24.26 -11.45
N ARG A 667 -51.95 -23.91 -10.16
CA ARG A 667 -51.53 -24.82 -9.08
C ARG A 667 -52.57 -25.02 -7.97
N LYS A 668 -53.71 -24.33 -8.05
CA LYS A 668 -54.95 -24.81 -7.43
C LYS A 668 -55.59 -25.83 -8.36
#